data_AF-A0A819Q4F2-F1
#
_entry.id   AF-A0A819Q4F2-F1
#
_cell.length_a   1.000
_cell.length_b   1.000
_cell.length_c   1.000
_cell.angle_alpha   90.00
_cell.angle_beta   90.00
_cell.angle_gamma   90.00
#
_symmetry.space_group_name_H-M   'P 1'
#
loop_
_entity.id
_entity.type
_entity.pdbx_description
1 polymer ?
#
loop_
_entity_poly.entity_id
_entity_poly.type
_entity_poly.pdbx_seq_one_letter_code
_entity_poly.pdbx_strand_id
1 'polypeptide(L)'
;MLPSQLLVFASTSAIAEGSGSTFLDEDSAVQSHLFDSYVASMLRRENTLRNLSLISNTAPQMVGLRFGTVIGLSQSQRIDLSHMALVCQAFLNGRLDVTHPESNRAFLSMEDLLRAVTVLIEHSKNAKKFDLFHLQSFSASISNVANEIASSTRAHIHVSDHPVNKDKLGFALNTKKFCTTFTFTFKDNQTQVIEELIKDVPRMCLGRQSYLDNDSIPCVVCGSRVMHTILDLNTQPLANDFRNRTEESLKCKRFPLRLVRCPKCYHTQLSYIVDRAYLFSHYLYQSGTSQSLKNYFEWLAQKTISESGKENGTVLEIACNDGSQLNQFSKRGWKTVGVDPANNLVELARKQGHIVYTGFWGVDNFSHLPSSDSLDIIIAQNVLAHVDNPVQFLRACVSIMNVRTKLYIQTSQCEMYETGQFDTVYHEHISFFTAHSFKKIAETVGLRIVNFEITPIHGRSCLVTFQRVRMSGASFDTVFQTQHVPSLSLAIQKECDLGVKETWFYVKYQAQALALRRWIVHQLATLHNQDHTIVAYGAAAKGMVLLHFLLESSDGLWNISYVVDDAPLKQNTYCPGTSIPVLSSSELSKHNSSKPLTIVMFAWNFWEEISNRIRQQTVNIGIKTVFILLPFPHQQLLKFESNGILILTQNIQRPLPWPPMISPPRRRVLLISHFFNEQFLLPFWIRHHAPMFDMAILIDYNSTDRSVEIIRREAPHTWKIVRSRNMNFDAHLVDAEVQDYERMYPTAWKIALNTPEFLVHPDLRQALADIELNTSTIAFRLRSITMSGNDSIALQRFSSLLLQRSLYICDKNNAAEIHGETPASRYIHRYVFAPYQVGRHGLMNNNWQWLSIGFIAKFVFTPWPEIIKRKLQIHTRIPASDSIRGLGGHHIVNLDQLTNQKNNIQRTPQCDLRNYTAISDELMMIHRSWQETVDP
;
A
#
# COMPACT_ATOMS: atom_id res chain seq x y z
N MET A 1 47.07 -9.40 -9.67
CA MET A 1 47.13 -8.39 -8.60
C MET A 1 48.58 -8.22 -8.20
N LEU A 2 49.02 -7.01 -7.92
CA LEU A 2 50.38 -6.71 -7.46
C LEU A 2 50.48 -6.89 -5.94
N PRO A 3 51.64 -7.27 -5.38
CA PRO A 3 51.83 -7.39 -3.93
C PRO A 3 51.55 -6.10 -3.14
N SER A 4 51.64 -4.94 -3.80
CA SER A 4 51.38 -3.61 -3.24
C SER A 4 49.90 -3.27 -3.10
N GLN A 5 49.00 -4.10 -3.63
CA GLN A 5 47.56 -3.85 -3.59
C GLN A 5 46.94 -4.42 -2.31
N LEU A 6 45.82 -3.82 -1.89
CA LEU A 6 44.91 -4.36 -0.89
C LEU A 6 43.70 -4.94 -1.62
N LEU A 7 43.41 -6.22 -1.39
CA LEU A 7 42.17 -6.86 -1.82
C LEU A 7 41.20 -6.89 -0.63
N VAL A 8 40.16 -6.06 -0.69
CA VAL A 8 39.02 -6.14 0.23
C VAL A 8 37.90 -6.95 -0.44
N PHE A 9 37.37 -7.96 0.24
CA PHE A 9 36.29 -8.78 -0.29
C PHE A 9 35.17 -9.00 0.74
N ALA A 10 33.93 -9.10 0.24
CA ALA A 10 32.80 -9.48 1.08
C ALA A 10 32.80 -11.00 1.30
N SER A 11 32.82 -11.40 2.57
CA SER A 11 32.54 -12.77 2.99
C SER A 11 31.10 -12.88 3.53
N THR A 12 30.66 -14.08 3.84
CA THR A 12 29.30 -14.34 4.31
C THR A 12 29.25 -14.38 5.84
N SER A 13 28.33 -13.63 6.44
CA SER A 13 27.98 -13.75 7.85
C SER A 13 26.96 -14.86 8.12
N ALA A 14 26.33 -15.39 7.07
CA ALA A 14 25.35 -16.47 7.20
C ALA A 14 25.95 -17.78 7.75
N ILE A 15 27.28 -17.90 7.80
CA ILE A 15 27.95 -19.00 8.52
C ILE A 15 27.71 -18.97 10.03
N ALA A 16 27.28 -17.82 10.55
CA ALA A 16 26.93 -17.60 11.94
C ALA A 16 25.45 -17.96 12.24
N GLU A 17 24.66 -18.31 11.22
CA GLU A 17 23.29 -18.81 11.42
C GLU A 17 23.29 -19.99 12.41
N GLY A 18 22.28 -20.02 13.28
CA GLY A 18 22.23 -20.97 14.40
C GLY A 18 22.82 -20.44 15.71
N SER A 19 23.56 -19.31 15.70
CA SER A 19 24.13 -18.73 16.92
C SER A 19 23.11 -17.97 17.77
N GLY A 20 21.99 -17.55 17.18
CA GLY A 20 20.94 -16.80 17.86
C GLY A 20 21.44 -15.46 18.40
N SER A 21 21.45 -15.31 19.73
CA SER A 21 21.97 -14.12 20.42
C SER A 21 23.42 -14.24 20.88
N THR A 22 24.07 -15.39 20.66
CA THR A 22 25.48 -15.58 21.00
C THR A 22 26.36 -14.93 19.94
N PHE A 23 27.19 -13.99 20.38
CA PHE A 23 28.17 -13.30 19.54
C PHE A 23 29.30 -14.25 19.13
N LEU A 24 29.47 -14.48 17.84
CA LEU A 24 30.57 -15.30 17.31
C LEU A 24 31.78 -14.45 16.94
N ASP A 25 32.96 -14.91 17.35
CA ASP A 25 34.28 -14.44 16.91
C ASP A 25 34.61 -14.96 15.50
N GLU A 26 35.53 -14.32 14.78
CA GLU A 26 35.84 -14.64 13.38
C GLU A 26 36.29 -16.09 13.14
N ASP A 27 36.98 -16.69 14.12
CA ASP A 27 37.52 -18.05 14.06
C ASP A 27 36.63 -19.08 14.79
N SER A 28 35.39 -18.71 15.12
CA SER A 28 34.41 -19.63 15.74
C SER A 28 34.09 -20.82 14.83
N ALA A 29 33.82 -21.97 15.44
CA ALA A 29 33.37 -23.16 14.70
C ALA A 29 32.02 -22.88 14.02
N VAL A 30 31.91 -23.31 12.77
CA VAL A 30 30.72 -23.05 11.94
C VAL A 30 29.79 -24.25 11.87
N GLN A 31 28.48 -23.98 11.82
CA GLN A 31 27.44 -25.02 11.75
C GLN A 31 27.14 -25.40 10.29
N SER A 32 28.06 -26.12 9.65
CA SER A 32 27.99 -26.42 8.21
C SER A 32 26.73 -27.14 7.73
N HIS A 33 26.04 -27.87 8.61
CA HIS A 33 24.78 -28.54 8.31
C HIS A 33 23.60 -27.56 8.06
N LEU A 34 23.73 -26.30 8.48
CA LEU A 34 22.73 -25.24 8.24
C LEU A 34 22.97 -24.47 6.93
N PHE A 35 24.04 -24.78 6.19
CA PHE A 35 24.42 -24.00 5.02
C PHE A 35 23.61 -24.41 3.80
N ASP A 36 23.11 -23.41 3.07
CA ASP A 36 22.73 -23.60 1.68
C ASP A 36 23.97 -23.64 0.76
N SER A 37 23.74 -23.91 -0.52
CA SER A 37 24.79 -23.97 -1.54
C SER A 37 25.56 -22.66 -1.71
N TYR A 38 24.90 -21.52 -1.47
CA TYR A 38 25.50 -20.20 -1.58
C TYR A 38 26.45 -19.91 -0.41
N VAL A 39 26.01 -20.16 0.83
CA VAL A 39 26.82 -19.97 2.05
C VAL A 39 28.04 -20.88 2.01
N ALA A 40 27.87 -22.15 1.63
CA ALA A 40 28.97 -23.09 1.48
C ALA A 40 30.00 -22.64 0.41
N SER A 41 29.52 -22.09 -0.71
CA SER A 41 30.37 -21.53 -1.77
C SER A 41 31.17 -20.32 -1.28
N MET A 42 30.54 -19.40 -0.55
CA MET A 42 31.21 -18.21 -0.01
C MET A 42 32.30 -18.57 1.02
N LEU A 43 32.03 -19.50 1.93
CA LEU A 43 33.05 -19.98 2.88
C LEU A 43 34.22 -20.67 2.16
N ARG A 44 33.94 -21.44 1.11
CA ARG A 44 35.00 -22.06 0.29
C ARG A 44 35.90 -21.01 -0.37
N ARG A 45 35.32 -19.94 -0.91
CA ARG A 45 36.07 -18.81 -1.48
C ARG A 45 36.95 -18.13 -0.44
N GLU A 46 36.40 -17.86 0.75
CA GLU A 46 37.16 -17.29 1.87
C GLU A 46 38.38 -18.16 2.23
N ASN A 47 38.18 -19.47 2.41
CA ASN A 47 39.27 -20.42 2.72
C ASN A 47 40.31 -20.51 1.59
N THR A 48 39.86 -20.44 0.33
CA THR A 48 40.76 -20.44 -0.83
C THR A 48 41.66 -19.21 -0.82
N LEU A 49 41.09 -18.03 -0.54
CA LEU A 49 41.85 -16.78 -0.42
C LEU A 49 42.82 -16.81 0.77
N ARG A 50 42.40 -17.36 1.91
CA ARG A 50 43.26 -17.57 3.09
C ARG A 50 44.48 -18.41 2.72
N ASN A 51 44.27 -19.55 2.08
CA ASN A 51 45.35 -20.46 1.66
C ASN A 51 46.30 -19.79 0.64
N LEU A 52 45.76 -19.06 -0.34
CA LEU A 52 46.56 -18.32 -1.32
C LEU A 52 47.46 -17.28 -0.65
N SER A 53 46.96 -16.55 0.35
CA SER A 53 47.74 -15.55 1.09
C SER A 53 48.88 -16.18 1.90
N LEU A 54 48.65 -17.37 2.46
CA LEU A 54 49.66 -18.11 3.24
C LEU A 54 50.77 -18.71 2.37
N ILE A 55 50.45 -19.20 1.17
CA ILE A 55 51.39 -19.95 0.32
C ILE A 55 52.15 -19.04 -0.66
N SER A 56 51.55 -17.95 -1.12
CA SER A 56 52.16 -17.08 -2.13
C SER A 56 52.81 -15.84 -1.52
N ASN A 57 54.11 -15.67 -1.74
CA ASN A 57 54.84 -14.45 -1.38
C ASN A 57 54.49 -13.25 -2.28
N THR A 58 53.83 -13.48 -3.41
CA THR A 58 53.41 -12.42 -4.35
C THR A 58 51.94 -12.06 -4.22
N ALA A 59 51.18 -12.75 -3.36
CA ALA A 59 49.80 -12.41 -3.09
C ALA A 59 49.69 -11.02 -2.43
N PRO A 60 48.71 -10.19 -2.84
CA PRO A 60 48.42 -8.92 -2.16
C PRO A 60 47.99 -9.16 -0.70
N GLN A 61 47.97 -8.09 0.09
CA GLN A 61 47.25 -8.11 1.37
C GLN A 61 45.76 -8.35 1.10
N MET A 62 45.13 -9.23 1.87
CA MET A 62 43.73 -9.62 1.70
C MET A 62 42.95 -9.43 2.99
N VAL A 63 41.86 -8.68 2.94
CA VAL A 63 40.96 -8.45 4.07
C VAL A 63 39.55 -8.86 3.69
N GLY A 64 39.01 -9.87 4.37
CA GLY A 64 37.62 -10.27 4.22
C GLY A 64 36.74 -9.61 5.26
N LEU A 65 35.57 -9.14 4.85
CA LEU A 65 34.59 -8.50 5.72
C LEU A 65 33.31 -9.34 5.76
N ARG A 66 32.87 -9.76 6.94
CA ARG A 66 31.55 -10.38 7.12
C ARG A 66 30.60 -9.32 7.68
N PHE A 67 29.60 -8.97 6.88
CA PHE A 67 28.65 -7.92 7.23
C PHE A 67 27.45 -8.48 8.00
N GLY A 68 26.99 -7.76 9.02
CA GLY A 68 25.58 -7.84 9.40
C GLY A 68 24.68 -7.52 8.20
N THR A 69 23.38 -7.75 8.33
CA THR A 69 22.41 -7.36 7.31
C THR A 69 22.55 -5.86 7.07
N VAL A 70 22.97 -5.48 5.87
CA VAL A 70 23.24 -4.09 5.52
C VAL A 70 21.92 -3.35 5.33
N ILE A 71 21.75 -2.24 6.05
CA ILE A 71 20.51 -1.46 6.10
C ILE A 71 20.80 0.04 6.00
N GLY A 72 19.88 0.80 5.41
CA GLY A 72 20.03 2.25 5.19
C GLY A 72 19.78 2.64 3.74
N LEU A 73 19.74 3.95 3.47
CA LEU A 73 19.39 4.45 2.14
C LEU A 73 20.52 4.24 1.13
N SER A 74 20.20 3.66 -0.02
CA SER A 74 21.13 3.49 -1.15
C SER A 74 20.37 3.49 -2.48
N GLN A 75 21.00 4.00 -3.54
CA GLN A 75 20.46 3.92 -4.90
C GLN A 75 20.31 2.48 -5.41
N SER A 76 21.01 1.52 -4.79
CA SER A 76 20.95 0.10 -5.16
C SER A 76 20.32 -0.78 -4.07
N GLN A 77 19.59 -0.17 -3.13
CA GLN A 77 19.04 -0.88 -1.99
C GLN A 77 18.04 -1.96 -2.37
N ARG A 78 18.08 -3.05 -1.59
CA ARG A 78 17.12 -4.15 -1.61
C ARG A 78 15.91 -3.74 -0.76
N ILE A 79 14.72 -3.72 -1.33
CA ILE A 79 13.49 -3.37 -0.61
C ILE A 79 12.81 -4.60 0.05
N ASP A 80 13.31 -5.80 -0.22
CA ASP A 80 12.78 -7.09 0.23
C ASP A 80 13.40 -7.59 1.54
N LEU A 81 14.26 -6.79 2.19
CA LEU A 81 15.02 -7.20 3.37
C LEU A 81 14.66 -6.42 4.64
N SER A 82 14.36 -7.14 5.72
CA SER A 82 14.29 -6.66 7.11
C SER A 82 13.62 -5.27 7.27
N HIS A 83 14.38 -4.23 7.67
CA HIS A 83 13.84 -2.89 7.92
C HIS A 83 13.22 -2.27 6.67
N MET A 84 13.82 -2.48 5.50
CA MET A 84 13.38 -1.88 4.24
C MET A 84 12.03 -2.49 3.84
N ALA A 85 11.91 -3.81 3.93
CA ALA A 85 10.65 -4.51 3.66
C ALA A 85 9.55 -4.06 4.62
N LEU A 86 9.84 -3.98 5.92
CA LEU A 86 8.87 -3.58 6.93
C LEU A 86 8.47 -2.10 6.79
N VAL A 87 9.39 -1.19 6.51
CA VAL A 87 9.07 0.22 6.23
C VAL A 87 8.21 0.34 4.98
N CYS A 88 8.57 -0.34 3.88
CA CYS A 88 7.73 -0.40 2.67
C CYS A 88 6.32 -0.89 3.01
N GLN A 89 6.19 -1.99 3.74
CA GLN A 89 4.90 -2.55 4.15
C GLN A 89 4.09 -1.58 5.01
N ALA A 90 4.73 -0.89 5.98
CA ALA A 90 4.07 0.11 6.81
C ALA A 90 3.42 1.21 5.95
N PHE A 91 4.16 1.78 4.99
CA PHE A 91 3.67 2.91 4.19
C PHE A 91 2.77 2.49 3.03
N LEU A 92 2.98 1.31 2.45
CA LEU A 92 2.22 0.81 1.29
C LEU A 92 0.99 -0.01 1.66
N ASN A 93 1.02 -0.70 2.81
CA ASN A 93 -0.05 -1.63 3.25
C ASN A 93 -0.66 -1.24 4.61
N GLY A 94 -0.07 -0.31 5.37
CA GLY A 94 -0.57 0.06 6.71
C GLY A 94 -0.41 -1.06 7.74
N ARG A 95 0.30 -2.13 7.37
CA ARG A 95 0.43 -3.38 8.11
C ARG A 95 1.82 -3.96 7.89
N LEU A 96 2.40 -4.48 8.95
CA LEU A 96 3.67 -5.19 8.99
C LEU A 96 3.40 -6.68 9.06
N ASP A 97 3.80 -7.43 8.03
CA ASP A 97 3.73 -8.89 8.04
C ASP A 97 5.06 -9.46 8.51
N VAL A 98 5.06 -9.95 9.75
CA VAL A 98 6.23 -10.48 10.45
C VAL A 98 6.25 -12.00 10.35
N THR A 99 7.37 -12.54 9.86
CA THR A 99 7.71 -13.96 9.89
C THR A 99 8.92 -14.17 10.80
N HIS A 100 8.99 -15.33 11.47
CA HIS A 100 10.11 -15.68 12.38
C HIS A 100 10.42 -14.57 13.42
N PRO A 101 9.41 -14.13 14.21
CA PRO A 101 9.51 -12.94 15.07
C PRO A 101 10.67 -12.97 16.08
N GLU A 102 11.08 -14.16 16.54
CA GLU A 102 12.17 -14.33 17.51
C GLU A 102 13.57 -14.37 16.88
N SER A 103 13.67 -14.40 15.55
CA SER A 103 14.97 -14.48 14.89
C SER A 103 15.77 -13.21 15.16
N ASN A 104 16.91 -13.37 15.83
CA ASN A 104 17.84 -12.29 16.14
C ASN A 104 18.82 -12.10 14.97
N ARG A 105 19.00 -10.89 14.50
CA ARG A 105 19.87 -10.59 13.36
C ARG A 105 20.87 -9.51 13.71
N ALA A 106 22.11 -9.69 13.25
CA ALA A 106 23.11 -8.64 13.15
C ALA A 106 22.72 -7.67 12.04
N PHE A 107 22.78 -6.37 12.32
CA PHE A 107 22.55 -5.29 11.36
C PHE A 107 23.76 -4.38 11.26
N LEU A 108 24.04 -3.90 10.06
CA LEU A 108 25.11 -2.95 9.77
C LEU A 108 24.51 -1.77 9.01
N SER A 109 24.59 -0.56 9.56
CA SER A 109 24.10 0.60 8.84
C SER A 109 25.02 0.94 7.66
N MET A 110 24.45 1.56 6.62
CA MET A 110 25.20 2.05 5.47
C MET A 110 26.28 3.05 5.87
N GLU A 111 26.01 3.91 6.85
CA GLU A 111 26.95 4.92 7.34
C GLU A 111 28.12 4.29 8.11
N ASP A 112 27.87 3.33 9.00
CA ASP A 112 28.94 2.62 9.68
C ASP A 112 29.74 1.73 8.73
N LEU A 113 29.10 1.14 7.71
CA LEU A 113 29.82 0.42 6.65
C LEU A 113 30.78 1.36 5.90
N LEU A 114 30.31 2.54 5.49
CA LEU A 114 31.15 3.53 4.79
C LEU A 114 32.33 3.98 5.66
N ARG A 115 32.07 4.29 6.93
CA ARG A 115 33.11 4.65 7.91
C ARG A 115 34.11 3.52 8.14
N ALA A 116 33.64 2.28 8.32
CA ALA A 116 34.50 1.13 8.54
C ALA A 116 35.41 0.85 7.33
N VAL A 117 34.85 0.87 6.11
CA VAL A 117 35.63 0.67 4.87
C VAL A 117 36.63 1.81 4.66
N THR A 118 36.26 3.05 4.97
CA THR A 118 37.15 4.21 4.86
C THR A 118 38.37 4.06 5.78
N VAL A 119 38.14 3.77 7.07
CA VAL A 119 39.23 3.58 8.04
C VAL A 119 40.11 2.38 7.68
N LEU A 120 39.52 1.29 7.18
CA LEU A 120 40.27 0.13 6.69
C LEU A 120 41.19 0.50 5.53
N ILE A 121 40.73 1.29 4.56
CA ILE A 121 41.54 1.70 3.40
C ILE A 121 42.69 2.61 3.86
N GLU A 122 42.39 3.61 4.70
CA GLU A 122 43.37 4.58 5.20
C GLU A 122 44.44 3.93 6.10
N HIS A 123 44.06 2.93 6.89
CA HIS A 123 44.92 2.30 7.90
C HIS A 123 45.15 0.80 7.64
N SER A 124 45.13 0.39 6.37
CA SER A 124 45.23 -1.01 5.94
C SER A 124 46.46 -1.75 6.49
N LYS A 125 47.54 -1.03 6.78
CA LYS A 125 48.76 -1.56 7.42
C LYS A 125 48.54 -2.15 8.81
N ASN A 126 47.45 -1.80 9.49
CA ASN A 126 47.11 -2.35 10.80
C ASN A 126 46.58 -3.79 10.71
N ALA A 127 46.06 -4.20 9.55
CA ALA A 127 45.59 -5.57 9.32
C ALA A 127 46.74 -6.51 8.95
N LYS A 128 46.54 -7.81 9.21
CA LYS A 128 47.49 -8.85 8.79
C LYS A 128 47.51 -9.04 7.27
N LYS A 129 48.46 -9.84 6.76
CA LYS A 129 48.54 -10.22 5.33
C LYS A 129 47.24 -10.90 4.84
N PHE A 130 46.64 -11.72 5.68
CA PHE A 130 45.25 -12.14 5.57
C PHE A 130 44.56 -11.82 6.88
N ASP A 131 43.42 -11.13 6.81
CA ASP A 131 42.60 -10.89 7.99
C ASP A 131 41.11 -10.98 7.68
N LEU A 132 40.33 -11.25 8.72
CA LEU A 132 38.87 -11.28 8.68
C LEU A 132 38.34 -10.38 9.78
N PHE A 133 37.30 -9.63 9.44
CA PHE A 133 36.61 -8.77 10.41
C PHE A 133 35.11 -8.90 10.28
N HIS A 134 34.45 -8.96 11.43
CA HIS A 134 33.03 -8.79 11.56
C HIS A 134 32.65 -7.31 11.65
N LEU A 135 31.67 -6.89 10.84
CA LEU A 135 31.12 -5.54 10.90
C LEU A 135 29.62 -5.61 11.26
N GLN A 136 29.25 -4.97 12.37
CA GLN A 136 27.88 -4.91 12.88
C GLN A 136 27.71 -3.63 13.70
N SER A 137 26.65 -2.86 13.39
CA SER A 137 26.25 -1.70 14.19
C SER A 137 25.47 -2.14 15.43
N PHE A 138 24.46 -2.98 15.27
CA PHE A 138 23.62 -3.48 16.36
C PHE A 138 23.01 -4.86 16.04
N SER A 139 22.31 -5.47 17.00
CA SER A 139 21.51 -6.68 16.79
C SER A 139 20.10 -6.47 17.32
N ALA A 140 19.10 -7.02 16.63
CA ALA A 140 17.71 -6.96 17.05
C ALA A 140 16.93 -8.18 16.58
N SER A 141 15.86 -8.52 17.31
CA SER A 141 14.89 -9.52 16.82
C SER A 141 13.97 -8.90 15.76
N ILE A 142 13.45 -9.70 14.83
CA ILE A 142 12.49 -9.19 13.84
C ILE A 142 11.25 -8.58 14.50
N SER A 143 10.78 -9.14 15.62
CA SER A 143 9.69 -8.54 16.40
C SER A 143 10.05 -7.15 16.96
N ASN A 144 11.30 -6.93 17.38
CA ASN A 144 11.75 -5.63 17.85
C ASN A 144 11.72 -4.59 16.74
N VAL A 145 12.29 -4.94 15.57
CA VAL A 145 12.29 -4.10 14.38
C VAL A 145 10.87 -3.71 13.99
N ALA A 146 9.96 -4.68 13.96
CA ALA A 146 8.55 -4.44 13.63
C ALA A 146 7.86 -3.53 14.65
N ASN A 147 8.06 -3.75 15.95
CA ASN A 147 7.49 -2.91 17.01
C ASN A 147 7.99 -1.46 16.92
N GLU A 148 9.25 -1.24 16.56
CA GLU A 148 9.80 0.12 16.42
C GLU A 148 9.30 0.85 15.17
N ILE A 149 9.24 0.13 14.04
CA ILE A 149 8.63 0.67 12.82
C ILE A 149 7.15 0.97 13.06
N ALA A 150 6.40 0.07 13.71
CA ALA A 150 5.01 0.30 14.05
C ALA A 150 4.83 1.51 14.99
N SER A 151 5.73 1.69 15.97
CA SER A 151 5.71 2.88 16.83
C SER A 151 5.96 4.18 16.04
N SER A 152 6.77 4.13 14.99
CA SER A 152 7.07 5.31 14.16
C SER A 152 6.00 5.58 13.08
N THR A 153 5.37 4.53 12.56
CA THR A 153 4.47 4.60 11.38
C THR A 153 2.99 4.44 11.72
N ARG A 154 2.69 3.89 12.90
CA ARG A 154 1.36 3.43 13.34
C ARG A 154 0.82 2.21 12.59
N ALA A 155 1.67 1.51 11.82
CA ALA A 155 1.26 0.31 11.11
C ALA A 155 0.87 -0.82 12.06
N HIS A 156 -0.16 -1.58 11.70
CA HIS A 156 -0.59 -2.76 12.47
C HIS A 156 0.40 -3.89 12.32
N ILE A 157 0.62 -4.68 13.37
CA ILE A 157 1.54 -5.81 13.34
C ILE A 157 0.74 -7.09 13.18
N HIS A 158 0.99 -7.82 12.10
CA HIS A 158 0.49 -9.17 11.90
C HIS A 158 1.65 -10.16 11.89
N VAL A 159 1.58 -11.15 12.76
CA VAL A 159 2.59 -12.20 12.83
C VAL A 159 2.02 -13.48 12.24
N SER A 160 2.72 -14.03 11.26
CA SER A 160 2.38 -15.33 10.68
C SER A 160 3.12 -16.44 11.44
N ASP A 161 2.33 -17.34 12.05
CA ASP A 161 2.87 -18.45 12.84
C ASP A 161 3.19 -19.62 11.90
N HIS A 162 4.47 -19.79 11.57
CA HIS A 162 4.94 -20.99 10.90
C HIS A 162 5.43 -21.97 11.97
N PRO A 163 5.07 -23.27 11.90
CA PRO A 163 5.56 -24.27 12.85
C PRO A 163 7.09 -24.25 12.82
N VAL A 164 7.66 -23.73 13.90
CA VAL A 164 9.09 -23.44 14.02
C VAL A 164 9.85 -24.76 13.92
N ASN A 165 10.75 -24.86 12.94
CA ASN A 165 11.88 -25.78 13.08
C ASN A 165 12.81 -25.16 14.13
N LYS A 166 12.92 -25.83 15.29
CA LYS A 166 13.45 -25.27 16.56
C LYS A 166 14.93 -24.88 16.54
N ASP A 167 15.65 -25.18 15.47
CA ASP A 167 17.06 -24.83 15.32
C ASP A 167 17.23 -23.38 14.84
N LYS A 168 17.05 -22.46 15.80
CA LYS A 168 17.63 -21.11 15.92
C LYS A 168 18.01 -20.39 14.61
N LEU A 169 17.02 -19.93 13.85
CA LEU A 169 17.24 -18.90 12.83
C LEU A 169 17.70 -17.61 13.51
N GLY A 170 18.92 -17.16 13.25
CA GLY A 170 19.46 -15.97 13.89
C GLY A 170 20.98 -16.00 14.04
N PHE A 171 21.61 -14.83 14.04
CA PHE A 171 23.04 -14.70 14.28
C PHE A 171 23.41 -13.31 14.84
N ALA A 172 24.52 -13.28 15.60
CA ALA A 172 25.16 -12.07 16.08
C ALA A 172 26.68 -12.17 15.85
N LEU A 173 27.31 -11.05 15.50
CA LEU A 173 28.74 -11.00 15.16
C LEU A 173 29.50 -10.19 16.21
N ASN A 174 30.58 -10.74 16.75
CA ASN A 174 31.48 -10.00 17.63
C ASN A 174 32.38 -9.07 16.82
N THR A 175 32.31 -7.76 17.06
CA THR A 175 33.07 -6.74 16.30
C THR A 175 34.34 -6.27 17.01
N LYS A 176 34.66 -6.82 18.18
CA LYS A 176 35.77 -6.36 19.03
C LYS A 176 37.10 -6.30 18.27
N LYS A 177 37.37 -7.28 17.41
CA LYS A 177 38.60 -7.36 16.62
C LYS A 177 38.77 -6.18 15.67
N PHE A 178 37.70 -5.77 14.97
CA PHE A 178 37.74 -4.60 14.09
C PHE A 178 37.94 -3.32 14.89
N CYS A 179 37.14 -3.16 15.97
CA CYS A 179 37.19 -1.99 16.85
C CYS A 179 38.60 -1.76 17.43
N THR A 180 39.28 -2.82 17.88
CA THR A 180 40.64 -2.71 18.43
C THR A 180 41.69 -2.47 17.37
N THR A 181 41.60 -3.14 16.21
CA THR A 181 42.60 -3.03 15.13
C THR A 181 42.62 -1.63 14.50
N PHE A 182 41.45 -0.99 14.42
CA PHE A 182 41.27 0.28 13.73
C PHE A 182 40.89 1.45 14.63
N THR A 183 40.86 1.25 15.97
CA THR A 183 40.34 2.24 16.94
C THR A 183 38.98 2.79 16.51
N PHE A 184 38.07 1.86 16.20
CA PHE A 184 36.78 2.16 15.59
C PHE A 184 35.63 1.92 16.58
N THR A 185 34.60 2.76 16.51
CA THR A 185 33.35 2.59 17.27
C THR A 185 32.18 2.70 16.31
N PHE A 186 31.36 1.66 16.22
CA PHE A 186 30.08 1.70 15.52
C PHE A 186 29.13 2.65 16.25
N LYS A 187 28.44 3.52 15.51
CA LYS A 187 27.67 4.62 16.10
C LYS A 187 26.16 4.46 15.93
N ASP A 188 25.73 3.83 14.83
CA ASP A 188 24.31 3.83 14.49
C ASP A 188 23.52 2.80 15.28
N ASN A 189 22.26 3.13 15.53
CA ASN A 189 21.29 2.25 16.14
C ASN A 189 20.02 2.11 15.29
N GLN A 190 19.13 1.20 15.70
CA GLN A 190 17.89 0.91 15.00
C GLN A 190 17.01 2.14 14.78
N THR A 191 16.84 2.96 15.82
CA THR A 191 15.99 4.16 15.76
C THR A 191 16.48 5.12 14.68
N GLN A 192 17.78 5.40 14.64
CA GLN A 192 18.37 6.32 13.66
C GLN A 192 18.20 5.81 12.22
N VAL A 193 18.41 4.51 11.99
CA VAL A 193 18.20 3.92 10.66
C VAL A 193 16.74 4.01 10.24
N ILE A 194 15.80 3.71 11.14
CA ILE A 194 14.36 3.83 10.83
C ILE A 194 13.99 5.29 10.53
N GLU A 195 14.46 6.25 11.33
CA GLU A 195 14.25 7.68 11.09
C GLU A 195 14.81 8.12 9.72
N GLU A 196 15.99 7.65 9.34
CA GLU A 196 16.59 7.91 8.03
C GLU A 196 15.72 7.35 6.89
N LEU A 197 15.29 6.09 7.00
CA LEU A 197 14.48 5.41 5.99
C LEU A 197 13.11 6.10 5.80
N ILE A 198 12.52 6.61 6.88
CA ILE A 198 11.21 7.26 6.87
C ILE A 198 11.29 8.71 6.37
N LYS A 199 12.47 9.33 6.38
CA LYS A 199 12.64 10.72 5.93
C LYS A 199 12.30 10.94 4.46
N ASP A 200 12.57 9.95 3.60
CA ASP A 200 12.26 9.97 2.16
C ASP A 200 11.66 8.63 1.72
N VAL A 201 10.44 8.35 2.21
CA VAL A 201 9.70 7.13 1.89
C VAL A 201 9.57 6.89 0.38
N PRO A 202 9.29 7.89 -0.48
CA PRO A 202 9.20 7.64 -1.92
C PRO A 202 10.50 7.06 -2.49
N ARG A 203 11.64 7.65 -2.17
CA ARG A 203 12.94 7.10 -2.59
C ARG A 203 13.20 5.73 -1.98
N MET A 204 12.84 5.55 -0.72
CA MET A 204 13.00 4.29 0.00
C MET A 204 12.25 3.15 -0.71
N CYS A 205 10.98 3.36 -1.04
CA CYS A 205 10.12 2.36 -1.68
C CYS A 205 10.45 2.08 -3.15
N LEU A 206 11.06 3.04 -3.88
CA LEU A 206 11.50 2.83 -5.27
C LEU A 206 12.73 1.90 -5.38
N GLY A 207 13.55 1.83 -4.33
CA GLY A 207 14.70 0.93 -4.28
C GLY A 207 15.73 1.22 -5.38
N ARG A 208 16.00 0.22 -6.23
CA ARG A 208 16.98 0.30 -7.32
C ARG A 208 16.53 1.11 -8.53
N GLN A 209 15.26 1.47 -8.60
CA GLN A 209 14.71 2.15 -9.76
C GLN A 209 15.09 3.63 -9.72
N SER A 210 15.77 4.09 -10.76
CA SER A 210 15.96 5.53 -10.97
C SER A 210 14.60 6.17 -11.15
N TYR A 211 14.36 7.24 -10.39
CA TYR A 211 13.21 8.09 -10.65
C TYR A 211 13.33 8.75 -12.01
N LEU A 212 14.53 9.16 -12.44
CA LEU A 212 14.77 9.78 -13.74
C LEU A 212 14.73 8.73 -14.85
N ASP A 213 13.94 9.03 -15.88
CA ASP A 213 13.92 8.30 -17.14
C ASP A 213 14.80 9.02 -18.16
N ASN A 214 16.02 8.50 -18.37
CA ASN A 214 16.98 9.10 -19.31
C ASN A 214 16.64 8.82 -20.78
N ASP A 215 15.77 7.83 -21.05
CA ASP A 215 15.42 7.37 -22.39
C ASP A 215 14.01 7.81 -22.79
N SER A 216 13.34 8.61 -21.95
CA SER A 216 12.00 9.14 -22.24
C SER A 216 12.04 10.26 -23.27
N ILE A 217 11.03 10.30 -24.14
CA ILE A 217 10.70 11.50 -24.91
C ILE A 217 10.42 12.70 -23.98
N PRO A 218 10.62 13.95 -24.46
CA PRO A 218 10.22 15.14 -23.72
C PRO A 218 8.73 15.18 -23.42
N CYS A 219 8.36 15.98 -22.42
CA CYS A 219 6.97 16.17 -22.06
C CYS A 219 6.16 16.76 -23.24
N VAL A 220 5.11 16.07 -23.69
CA VAL A 220 4.31 16.45 -24.86
C VAL A 220 3.43 17.69 -24.64
N VAL A 221 3.31 18.14 -23.38
CA VAL A 221 2.56 19.36 -23.00
C VAL A 221 3.49 20.57 -22.82
N CYS A 222 4.58 20.42 -22.06
CA CYS A 222 5.42 21.57 -21.66
C CYS A 222 6.87 21.53 -22.16
N GLY A 223 7.30 20.46 -22.83
CA GLY A 223 8.64 20.30 -23.39
C GLY A 223 9.76 20.00 -22.38
N SER A 224 9.45 19.74 -21.11
CA SER A 224 10.45 19.30 -20.11
C SER A 224 11.16 18.03 -20.56
N ARG A 225 12.49 17.97 -20.40
CA ARG A 225 13.30 16.76 -20.62
C ARG A 225 13.50 15.93 -19.35
N VAL A 226 13.22 16.51 -18.18
CA VAL A 226 13.22 15.76 -16.92
C VAL A 226 11.89 15.04 -16.83
N MET A 227 11.94 13.70 -16.84
CA MET A 227 10.79 12.80 -16.77
C MET A 227 11.03 11.78 -15.66
N HIS A 228 9.98 11.49 -14.89
CA HIS A 228 10.04 10.53 -13.80
C HIS A 228 9.30 9.23 -14.18
N THR A 229 9.95 8.07 -14.06
CA THR A 229 9.29 6.78 -14.26
C THR A 229 8.26 6.54 -13.16
N ILE A 230 7.02 6.24 -13.57
CA ILE A 230 5.95 5.80 -12.67
C ILE A 230 5.91 4.28 -12.64
N LEU A 231 5.78 3.66 -13.82
CA LEU A 231 5.61 2.22 -13.96
C LEU A 231 6.32 1.77 -15.23
N ASP A 232 7.20 0.79 -15.07
CA ASP A 232 7.89 0.14 -16.18
C ASP A 232 7.23 -1.22 -16.45
N LEU A 233 6.61 -1.37 -17.63
CA LEU A 233 6.00 -2.60 -18.13
C LEU A 233 6.91 -3.29 -19.17
N ASN A 234 8.21 -2.97 -19.11
CA ASN A 234 9.30 -3.40 -19.99
C ASN A 234 8.98 -3.17 -21.46
N THR A 235 9.15 -4.20 -22.30
CA THR A 235 8.83 -4.14 -23.73
C THR A 235 7.63 -5.04 -24.00
N GLN A 236 6.64 -4.54 -24.73
CA GLN A 236 5.44 -5.30 -25.10
C GLN A 236 5.13 -5.15 -26.59
N PRO A 237 4.48 -6.15 -27.22
CA PRO A 237 3.96 -6.00 -28.57
C PRO A 237 2.80 -5.00 -28.59
N LEU A 238 2.46 -4.51 -29.78
CA LEU A 238 1.28 -3.66 -29.92
C LEU A 238 0.02 -4.45 -29.57
N ALA A 239 -0.80 -3.85 -28.72
CA ALA A 239 -1.92 -4.53 -28.09
C ALA A 239 -3.01 -5.00 -29.07
N ASN A 240 -3.09 -4.40 -30.26
CA ASN A 240 -4.04 -4.74 -31.32
C ASN A 240 -3.42 -5.46 -32.53
N ASP A 241 -2.16 -5.89 -32.48
CA ASP A 241 -1.44 -6.56 -33.59
C ASP A 241 -1.69 -8.08 -33.62
N PHE A 242 -2.98 -8.48 -33.70
CA PHE A 242 -3.41 -9.88 -33.75
C PHE A 242 -3.04 -10.52 -35.10
N ARG A 243 -2.56 -11.77 -35.06
CA ARG A 243 -2.11 -12.52 -36.26
C ARG A 243 -2.85 -13.83 -36.43
N ASN A 244 -3.07 -14.25 -37.67
CA ASN A 244 -3.79 -15.49 -37.99
C ASN A 244 -2.92 -16.75 -37.82
N ARG A 245 -1.59 -16.59 -37.74
CA ARG A 245 -0.63 -17.69 -37.57
C ARG A 245 0.19 -17.49 -36.31
N THR A 246 0.36 -18.57 -35.53
CA THR A 246 1.18 -18.55 -34.30
C THR A 246 2.61 -18.07 -34.56
N GLU A 247 3.25 -18.54 -35.63
CA GLU A 247 4.62 -18.16 -35.98
C GLU A 247 4.80 -16.66 -36.26
N GLU A 248 3.76 -16.01 -36.80
CA GLU A 248 3.77 -14.57 -37.02
C GLU A 248 3.53 -13.80 -35.72
N SER A 249 2.58 -14.28 -34.90
CA SER A 249 2.28 -13.68 -33.60
C SER A 249 3.51 -13.65 -32.69
N LEU A 250 4.28 -14.74 -32.64
CA LEU A 250 5.52 -14.84 -31.86
C LEU A 250 6.62 -13.88 -32.35
N LYS A 251 6.52 -13.40 -33.60
CA LYS A 251 7.45 -12.44 -34.22
C LYS A 251 6.97 -10.99 -34.13
N CYS A 252 5.83 -10.71 -33.50
CA CYS A 252 5.35 -9.33 -33.34
C CYS A 252 6.42 -8.45 -32.70
N LYS A 253 6.66 -7.28 -33.30
CA LYS A 253 7.65 -6.32 -32.80
C LYS A 253 7.24 -5.85 -31.39
N ARG A 254 8.22 -5.77 -30.49
CA ARG A 254 8.03 -5.26 -29.13
C ARG A 254 8.61 -3.86 -29.02
N PHE A 255 7.95 -3.02 -28.24
CA PHE A 255 8.33 -1.64 -28.01
C PHE A 255 8.38 -1.35 -26.50
N PRO A 256 9.25 -0.44 -26.03
CA PRO A 256 9.22 0.01 -24.64
C PRO A 256 7.83 0.49 -24.25
N LEU A 257 7.39 0.12 -23.05
CA LEU A 257 6.11 0.51 -22.48
C LEU A 257 6.33 0.97 -21.05
N ARG A 258 6.58 2.26 -20.88
CA ARG A 258 6.82 2.87 -19.57
C ARG A 258 6.00 4.11 -19.42
N LEU A 259 5.25 4.18 -18.32
CA LEU A 259 4.48 5.32 -17.90
C LEU A 259 5.41 6.28 -17.17
N VAL A 260 5.47 7.53 -17.62
CA VAL A 260 6.34 8.57 -17.07
C VAL A 260 5.56 9.84 -16.78
N ARG A 261 6.08 10.65 -15.86
CA ARG A 261 5.49 11.91 -15.45
C ARG A 261 6.45 13.06 -15.55
N CYS A 262 5.94 14.20 -15.99
CA CYS A 262 6.67 15.44 -15.94
C CYS A 262 6.57 16.07 -14.54
N PRO A 263 7.67 16.27 -13.79
CA PRO A 263 7.63 16.94 -12.48
C PRO A 263 7.31 18.45 -12.59
N LYS A 264 7.40 19.05 -13.78
CA LYS A 264 7.14 20.47 -14.01
C LYS A 264 5.65 20.79 -14.23
N CYS A 265 4.97 19.99 -15.03
CA CYS A 265 3.55 20.23 -15.38
C CYS A 265 2.60 19.13 -14.88
N TYR A 266 3.15 18.10 -14.25
CA TYR A 266 2.43 16.95 -13.68
C TYR A 266 1.69 16.08 -14.69
N HIS A 267 1.81 16.37 -15.98
CA HIS A 267 1.28 15.54 -17.04
C HIS A 267 1.96 14.17 -17.06
N THR A 268 1.16 13.14 -17.28
CA THR A 268 1.61 11.76 -17.39
C THR A 268 1.47 11.28 -18.83
N GLN A 269 2.47 10.57 -19.32
CA GLN A 269 2.55 10.10 -20.70
C GLN A 269 3.37 8.82 -20.81
N LEU A 270 3.45 8.23 -22.00
CA LEU A 270 4.43 7.19 -22.30
C LEU A 270 5.83 7.78 -22.57
N SER A 271 6.85 7.01 -22.19
CA SER A 271 8.26 7.32 -22.49
C SER A 271 8.62 7.17 -23.97
N TYR A 272 7.79 6.47 -24.74
CA TYR A 272 8.04 6.11 -26.13
C TYR A 272 6.75 6.25 -26.95
N ILE A 273 6.89 6.72 -28.20
CA ILE A 273 5.79 6.86 -29.17
C ILE A 273 6.07 5.93 -30.36
N VAL A 274 5.06 5.13 -30.70
CA VAL A 274 5.05 4.31 -31.92
C VAL A 274 4.52 5.14 -33.07
N ASP A 275 4.98 4.88 -34.30
CA ASP A 275 4.48 5.55 -35.50
C ASP A 275 2.95 5.41 -35.62
N ARG A 276 2.25 6.55 -35.61
CA ARG A 276 0.79 6.62 -35.71
C ARG A 276 0.22 6.03 -37.00
N ALA A 277 0.95 6.06 -38.11
CA ALA A 277 0.50 5.45 -39.36
C ALA A 277 0.43 3.92 -39.22
N TYR A 278 1.39 3.35 -38.49
CA TYR A 278 1.41 1.93 -38.19
C TYR A 278 0.26 1.51 -37.24
N LEU A 279 -0.20 2.41 -36.37
CA LEU A 279 -1.29 2.16 -35.42
C LEU A 279 -2.70 2.36 -36.01
N PHE A 280 -2.91 3.45 -36.77
CA PHE A 280 -4.27 3.97 -37.00
C PHE A 280 -4.71 4.01 -38.47
N SER A 281 -3.82 3.81 -39.45
CA SER A 281 -4.21 3.85 -40.88
C SER A 281 -5.11 2.68 -41.30
N HIS A 282 -5.02 1.55 -40.58
CA HIS A 282 -5.94 0.42 -40.69
C HIS A 282 -6.30 -0.05 -39.28
N TYR A 283 -7.54 0.19 -38.86
CA TYR A 283 -7.92 0.07 -37.45
C TYR A 283 -9.07 -0.92 -37.24
N LEU A 284 -8.92 -1.86 -36.30
CA LEU A 284 -9.87 -2.97 -36.09
C LEU A 284 -10.99 -2.63 -35.10
N TYR A 285 -10.93 -1.48 -34.43
CA TYR A 285 -11.92 -1.09 -33.43
C TYR A 285 -13.02 -0.21 -34.05
N GLN A 286 -14.26 -0.71 -33.96
CA GLN A 286 -15.46 -0.01 -34.43
C GLN A 286 -16.33 0.44 -33.24
N SER A 287 -16.58 1.74 -33.15
CA SER A 287 -17.26 2.39 -32.01
C SER A 287 -18.75 2.04 -31.89
N GLY A 288 -19.46 1.82 -33.00
CA GLY A 288 -20.91 1.61 -33.04
C GLY A 288 -21.44 0.24 -32.62
N THR A 289 -20.63 -0.59 -31.95
CA THR A 289 -20.94 -2.02 -31.74
C THR A 289 -21.68 -2.29 -30.43
N SER A 290 -21.42 -1.52 -29.36
CA SER A 290 -22.03 -1.74 -28.03
C SER A 290 -23.25 -0.85 -27.78
N GLN A 291 -24.26 -1.38 -27.07
CA GLN A 291 -25.45 -0.61 -26.70
C GLN A 291 -25.11 0.55 -25.75
N SER A 292 -24.21 0.32 -24.79
CA SER A 292 -23.78 1.33 -23.83
C SER A 292 -23.14 2.54 -24.51
N LEU A 293 -22.31 2.32 -25.55
CA LEU A 293 -21.71 3.41 -26.31
C LEU A 293 -22.74 4.15 -27.18
N LYS A 294 -23.69 3.44 -27.80
CA LYS A 294 -24.78 4.07 -28.55
C LYS A 294 -25.60 5.03 -27.68
N ASN A 295 -25.94 4.59 -26.46
CA ASN A 295 -26.66 5.42 -25.49
C ASN A 295 -25.83 6.66 -25.10
N TYR A 296 -24.52 6.49 -24.91
CA TYR A 296 -23.62 7.61 -24.62
C TYR A 296 -23.54 8.62 -25.77
N PHE A 297 -23.41 8.15 -27.02
CA PHE A 297 -23.37 9.04 -28.19
C PHE A 297 -24.65 9.86 -28.34
N GLU A 298 -25.80 9.26 -28.06
CA GLU A 298 -27.08 9.96 -28.04
C GLU A 298 -27.11 11.04 -26.96
N TRP A 299 -26.73 10.70 -25.74
CA TRP A 299 -26.66 11.65 -24.63
C TRP A 299 -25.70 12.81 -24.93
N LEU A 300 -24.50 12.52 -25.46
CA LEU A 300 -23.50 13.54 -25.77
C LEU A 300 -24.00 14.47 -26.88
N ALA A 301 -24.67 13.94 -27.91
CA ALA A 301 -25.29 14.77 -28.94
C ALA A 301 -26.37 15.69 -28.35
N GLN A 302 -27.29 15.16 -27.54
CA GLN A 302 -28.34 15.97 -26.89
C GLN A 302 -27.76 17.07 -26.01
N LYS A 303 -26.78 16.73 -25.18
CA LYS A 303 -26.10 17.67 -24.28
C LYS A 303 -25.45 18.81 -25.05
N THR A 304 -24.63 18.47 -26.05
CA THR A 304 -23.85 19.46 -26.81
C THR A 304 -24.75 20.36 -27.67
N ILE A 305 -25.82 19.81 -28.26
CA ILE A 305 -26.85 20.59 -28.96
C ILE A 305 -27.54 21.56 -27.99
N SER A 306 -28.01 21.07 -26.84
CA SER A 306 -28.66 21.90 -25.81
C SER A 306 -27.75 23.04 -25.35
N GLU A 307 -26.49 22.74 -25.07
CA GLU A 307 -25.50 23.74 -24.66
C GLU A 307 -25.12 24.73 -25.75
N SER A 308 -25.28 24.38 -27.03
CA SER A 308 -25.06 25.30 -28.15
C SER A 308 -26.15 26.37 -28.24
N GLY A 309 -27.33 26.11 -27.69
CA GLY A 309 -28.51 26.99 -27.80
C GLY A 309 -29.13 27.04 -29.20
N LYS A 310 -28.83 26.07 -30.07
CA LYS A 310 -29.34 26.00 -31.44
C LYS A 310 -30.13 24.72 -31.72
N GLU A 311 -31.14 24.82 -32.57
CA GLU A 311 -31.92 23.66 -33.04
C GLU A 311 -31.23 22.96 -34.23
N ASN A 312 -30.54 23.72 -35.08
CA ASN A 312 -29.74 23.24 -36.20
C ASN A 312 -28.36 23.92 -36.22
N GLY A 313 -27.35 23.26 -36.79
CA GLY A 313 -25.98 23.77 -36.81
C GLY A 313 -25.01 22.82 -37.50
N THR A 314 -23.73 23.14 -37.42
CA THR A 314 -22.64 22.28 -37.96
C THR A 314 -21.81 21.69 -36.83
N VAL A 315 -21.63 20.37 -36.86
CA VAL A 315 -20.72 19.64 -35.98
C VAL A 315 -19.54 19.08 -36.77
N LEU A 316 -18.34 19.22 -36.21
CA LEU A 316 -17.13 18.55 -36.64
C LEU A 316 -16.74 17.50 -35.59
N GLU A 317 -16.64 16.22 -35.98
CA GLU A 317 -16.05 15.18 -35.15
C GLU A 317 -14.63 14.84 -35.63
N ILE A 318 -13.66 14.95 -34.71
CA ILE A 318 -12.26 14.58 -34.93
C ILE A 318 -12.05 13.15 -34.43
N ALA A 319 -11.46 12.31 -35.29
CA ALA A 319 -11.41 10.84 -35.18
C ALA A 319 -12.82 10.24 -35.11
N CYS A 320 -13.63 10.48 -36.14
CA CYS A 320 -15.04 10.09 -36.18
C CYS A 320 -15.30 8.59 -36.37
N ASN A 321 -14.26 7.78 -36.57
CA ASN A 321 -14.34 6.32 -36.73
C ASN A 321 -15.38 5.93 -37.80
N ASP A 322 -16.35 5.10 -37.46
CA ASP A 322 -17.44 4.63 -38.32
C ASP A 322 -18.63 5.60 -38.44
N GLY A 323 -18.54 6.82 -37.88
CA GLY A 323 -19.59 7.84 -37.93
C GLY A 323 -20.71 7.68 -36.90
N SER A 324 -20.60 6.74 -35.96
CA SER A 324 -21.66 6.45 -34.99
C SER A 324 -22.15 7.64 -34.16
N GLN A 325 -21.25 8.54 -33.77
CA GLN A 325 -21.61 9.77 -33.07
C GLN A 325 -22.25 10.80 -34.02
N LEU A 326 -21.70 10.98 -35.23
CA LEU A 326 -22.27 11.85 -36.27
C LEU A 326 -23.72 11.46 -36.61
N ASN A 327 -24.04 10.16 -36.63
CA ASN A 327 -25.42 9.70 -36.82
C ASN A 327 -26.41 10.32 -35.84
N GLN A 328 -26.01 10.54 -34.58
CA GLN A 328 -26.89 11.12 -33.56
C GLN A 328 -27.17 12.60 -33.80
N PHE A 329 -26.24 13.33 -34.41
CA PHE A 329 -26.43 14.70 -34.87
C PHE A 329 -27.26 14.77 -36.14
N SER A 330 -26.96 13.92 -37.13
CA SER A 330 -27.69 13.89 -38.40
C SER A 330 -29.18 13.59 -38.22
N LYS A 331 -29.53 12.66 -37.31
CA LYS A 331 -30.92 12.37 -36.91
C LYS A 331 -31.67 13.59 -36.37
N ARG A 332 -30.96 14.59 -35.89
CA ARG A 332 -31.48 15.83 -35.29
C ARG A 332 -31.35 17.03 -36.24
N GLY A 333 -31.06 16.80 -37.53
CA GLY A 333 -31.00 17.83 -38.56
C GLY A 333 -29.70 18.65 -38.61
N TRP A 334 -28.64 18.20 -37.94
CA TRP A 334 -27.34 18.88 -37.94
C TRP A 334 -26.47 18.47 -39.13
N LYS A 335 -25.72 19.43 -39.67
CA LYS A 335 -24.70 19.16 -40.69
C LYS A 335 -23.49 18.49 -40.02
N THR A 336 -23.10 17.34 -40.56
CA THR A 336 -22.08 16.47 -39.95
C THR A 336 -20.81 16.42 -40.80
N VAL A 337 -19.69 16.79 -40.18
CA VAL A 337 -18.36 16.72 -40.79
C VAL A 337 -17.45 15.86 -39.90
N GLY A 338 -16.63 15.01 -40.50
CA GLY A 338 -15.71 14.13 -39.80
C GLY A 338 -14.29 14.20 -40.35
N VAL A 339 -13.31 13.88 -39.51
CA VAL A 339 -11.92 13.63 -39.91
C VAL A 339 -11.45 12.35 -39.23
N ASP A 340 -10.93 11.37 -39.98
CA ASP A 340 -10.38 10.14 -39.39
C ASP A 340 -9.28 9.53 -40.30
N PRO A 341 -8.16 9.01 -39.75
CA PRO A 341 -7.10 8.40 -40.57
C PRO A 341 -7.40 6.96 -41.01
N ALA A 342 -8.35 6.25 -40.40
CA ALA A 342 -8.61 4.84 -40.65
C ALA A 342 -9.44 4.65 -41.93
N ASN A 343 -8.76 4.40 -43.05
CA ASN A 343 -9.39 4.25 -44.37
C ASN A 343 -10.55 3.25 -44.39
N ASN A 344 -10.43 2.14 -43.65
CA ASN A 344 -11.44 1.09 -43.59
C ASN A 344 -12.74 1.53 -42.87
N LEU A 345 -12.67 2.52 -41.98
CA LEU A 345 -13.82 3.00 -41.20
C LEU A 345 -14.44 4.28 -41.79
N VAL A 346 -13.61 5.16 -42.37
CA VAL A 346 -14.07 6.37 -43.06
C VAL A 346 -15.12 6.07 -44.13
N GLU A 347 -14.94 4.98 -44.88
CA GLU A 347 -15.90 4.57 -45.92
C GLU A 347 -17.28 4.19 -45.34
N LEU A 348 -17.34 3.69 -44.10
CA LEU A 348 -18.62 3.41 -43.43
C LEU A 348 -19.35 4.71 -43.09
N ALA A 349 -18.64 5.70 -42.55
CA ALA A 349 -19.21 6.99 -42.21
C ALA A 349 -19.69 7.76 -43.46
N ARG A 350 -18.95 7.69 -44.57
CA ARG A 350 -19.36 8.29 -45.87
C ARG A 350 -20.64 7.66 -46.41
N LYS A 351 -20.75 6.33 -46.36
CA LYS A 351 -21.97 5.60 -46.78
C LYS A 351 -23.21 5.96 -45.96
N GLN A 352 -23.03 6.43 -44.73
CA GLN A 352 -24.10 6.93 -43.87
C GLN A 352 -24.50 8.39 -44.18
N GLY A 353 -23.84 9.04 -45.15
CA GLY A 353 -24.19 10.39 -45.62
C GLY A 353 -23.39 11.53 -44.98
N HIS A 354 -22.33 11.23 -44.21
CA HIS A 354 -21.48 12.23 -43.57
C HIS A 354 -20.38 12.78 -44.50
N ILE A 355 -19.99 14.04 -44.32
CA ILE A 355 -18.83 14.63 -45.02
C ILE A 355 -17.57 14.28 -44.24
N VAL A 356 -16.80 13.26 -44.67
CA VAL A 356 -15.63 12.77 -43.92
C VAL A 356 -14.34 12.87 -44.72
N TYR A 357 -13.33 13.53 -44.13
CA TYR A 357 -11.97 13.61 -44.65
C TYR A 357 -11.09 12.50 -44.08
N THR A 358 -10.28 11.88 -44.93
CA THR A 358 -9.28 10.91 -44.49
C THR A 358 -8.00 11.64 -44.12
N GLY A 359 -7.51 11.50 -42.89
CA GLY A 359 -6.22 12.06 -42.47
C GLY A 359 -6.08 12.27 -40.96
N PHE A 360 -4.87 12.65 -40.54
CA PHE A 360 -4.54 12.95 -39.14
C PHE A 360 -4.77 14.43 -38.82
N TRP A 361 -5.69 14.70 -37.90
CA TRP A 361 -5.98 16.06 -37.44
C TRP A 361 -4.75 16.77 -36.85
N GLY A 362 -4.56 18.03 -37.23
CA GLY A 362 -3.45 18.86 -36.79
C GLY A 362 -2.11 18.55 -37.46
N VAL A 363 -2.06 17.57 -38.37
CA VAL A 363 -0.89 17.25 -39.20
C VAL A 363 -1.22 17.45 -40.68
N ASP A 364 -2.30 16.83 -41.15
CA ASP A 364 -2.72 16.94 -42.54
C ASP A 364 -3.57 18.20 -42.77
N ASN A 365 -3.55 18.70 -44.00
CA ASN A 365 -4.34 19.86 -44.43
C ASN A 365 -5.64 19.41 -45.10
N PHE A 366 -6.75 20.06 -44.75
CA PHE A 366 -8.08 19.74 -45.27
C PHE A 366 -8.67 20.97 -45.98
N SER A 367 -8.85 20.90 -47.30
CA SER A 367 -9.17 22.06 -48.15
C SER A 367 -10.59 22.63 -47.98
N HIS A 368 -11.51 21.89 -47.36
CA HIS A 368 -12.95 22.24 -47.31
C HIS A 368 -13.58 22.07 -45.92
N LEU A 369 -12.83 22.37 -44.85
CA LEU A 369 -13.41 22.42 -43.51
C LEU A 369 -14.46 23.55 -43.38
N PRO A 370 -15.47 23.40 -42.49
CA PRO A 370 -16.41 24.47 -42.19
C PRO A 370 -15.69 25.76 -41.80
N SER A 371 -16.19 26.91 -42.28
CA SER A 371 -15.67 28.21 -41.83
C SER A 371 -15.95 28.41 -40.35
N SER A 372 -15.11 29.20 -39.68
CA SER A 372 -15.26 29.46 -38.25
C SER A 372 -16.62 30.03 -37.88
N ASP A 373 -17.29 30.77 -38.78
CA ASP A 373 -18.62 31.34 -38.53
C ASP A 373 -19.77 30.31 -38.59
N SER A 374 -19.57 29.24 -39.35
CA SER A 374 -20.57 28.17 -39.55
C SER A 374 -20.41 26.99 -38.59
N LEU A 375 -19.29 26.92 -37.87
CA LEU A 375 -18.94 25.82 -36.98
C LEU A 375 -19.38 26.08 -35.53
N ASP A 376 -20.27 25.23 -35.04
CA ASP A 376 -20.88 25.39 -33.72
C ASP A 376 -20.25 24.46 -32.68
N ILE A 377 -20.03 23.20 -33.06
CA ILE A 377 -19.59 22.14 -32.15
C ILE A 377 -18.38 21.43 -32.77
N ILE A 378 -17.33 21.24 -31.97
CA ILE A 378 -16.24 20.31 -32.26
C ILE A 378 -16.27 19.21 -31.19
N ILE A 379 -16.24 17.94 -31.61
CA ILE A 379 -16.16 16.79 -30.71
C ILE A 379 -14.90 16.00 -31.02
N ALA A 380 -14.20 15.57 -29.96
CA ALA A 380 -13.05 14.70 -30.05
C ALA A 380 -13.14 13.66 -28.91
N GLN A 381 -13.55 12.44 -29.24
CA GLN A 381 -13.75 11.36 -28.27
C GLN A 381 -12.57 10.39 -28.30
N ASN A 382 -12.03 10.10 -27.12
CA ASN A 382 -10.85 9.28 -26.87
C ASN A 382 -9.57 9.62 -27.67
N VAL A 383 -9.56 10.58 -28.58
CA VAL A 383 -8.41 10.80 -29.49
C VAL A 383 -7.30 11.66 -28.91
N LEU A 384 -7.58 12.64 -28.04
CA LEU A 384 -6.53 13.55 -27.53
C LEU A 384 -5.44 12.79 -26.76
N ALA A 385 -5.79 11.67 -26.12
CA ALA A 385 -4.85 10.79 -25.44
C ALA A 385 -3.90 10.04 -26.40
N HIS A 386 -4.26 9.95 -27.68
CA HIS A 386 -3.57 9.12 -28.68
C HIS A 386 -2.65 9.89 -29.62
N VAL A 387 -2.57 11.22 -29.47
CA VAL A 387 -1.79 12.06 -30.37
C VAL A 387 -0.41 12.38 -29.82
N ASP A 388 0.60 12.32 -30.67
CA ASP A 388 2.00 12.61 -30.30
C ASP A 388 2.19 14.07 -29.79
N ASN A 389 1.35 14.99 -30.28
CA ASN A 389 1.41 16.40 -29.94
C ASN A 389 0.01 16.97 -29.64
N PRO A 390 -0.48 16.84 -28.39
CA PRO A 390 -1.79 17.32 -28.01
C PRO A 390 -1.89 18.85 -28.04
N VAL A 391 -0.77 19.57 -27.91
CA VAL A 391 -0.73 21.03 -28.04
C VAL A 391 -1.04 21.45 -29.48
N GLN A 392 -0.42 20.80 -30.47
CA GLN A 392 -0.69 21.05 -31.89
C GLN A 392 -2.11 20.66 -32.28
N PHE A 393 -2.62 19.53 -31.78
CA PHE A 393 -4.01 19.11 -31.97
C PHE A 393 -4.99 20.20 -31.54
N LEU A 394 -4.82 20.74 -30.33
CA LEU A 394 -5.70 21.80 -29.82
C LEU A 394 -5.51 23.13 -30.54
N ARG A 395 -4.28 23.48 -30.96
CA ARG A 395 -4.05 24.68 -31.79
C ARG A 395 -4.78 24.59 -33.13
N ALA A 396 -4.82 23.41 -33.75
CA ALA A 396 -5.61 23.18 -34.95
C ALA A 396 -7.10 23.39 -34.69
N CYS A 397 -7.65 22.92 -33.56
CA CYS A 397 -9.02 23.24 -33.16
C CYS A 397 -9.23 24.76 -33.00
N VAL A 398 -8.34 25.45 -32.27
CA VAL A 398 -8.41 26.90 -32.06
C VAL A 398 -8.44 27.67 -33.38
N SER A 399 -7.71 27.21 -34.40
CA SER A 399 -7.62 27.88 -35.70
C SER A 399 -8.96 27.95 -36.46
N ILE A 400 -9.87 27.00 -36.22
CA ILE A 400 -11.19 26.94 -36.86
C ILE A 400 -12.34 27.34 -35.93
N MET A 401 -12.04 27.64 -34.65
CA MET A 401 -13.03 28.06 -33.66
C MET A 401 -13.27 29.58 -33.70
N ASN A 402 -14.54 29.99 -33.65
CA ASN A 402 -14.91 31.34 -33.23
C ASN A 402 -15.16 31.37 -31.69
N VAL A 403 -15.56 32.52 -31.14
CA VAL A 403 -15.81 32.68 -29.69
C VAL A 403 -17.09 31.98 -29.17
N ARG A 404 -18.00 31.61 -30.08
CA ARG A 404 -19.24 30.85 -29.81
C ARG A 404 -19.04 29.34 -29.96
N THR A 405 -18.11 28.89 -30.81
CA THR A 405 -17.81 27.48 -31.01
C THR A 405 -17.42 26.82 -29.69
N LYS A 406 -18.02 25.67 -29.37
CA LYS A 406 -17.66 24.85 -28.22
C LYS A 406 -16.90 23.61 -28.67
N LEU A 407 -15.80 23.33 -27.99
CA LEU A 407 -14.98 22.13 -28.22
C LEU A 407 -15.16 21.18 -27.04
N TYR A 408 -15.59 19.96 -27.33
CA TYR A 408 -15.81 18.90 -26.35
C TYR A 408 -14.76 17.83 -26.54
N ILE A 409 -13.93 17.62 -25.52
CA ILE A 409 -12.91 16.58 -25.53
C ILE A 409 -13.22 15.56 -24.45
N GLN A 410 -13.30 14.30 -24.85
CA GLN A 410 -13.40 13.18 -23.94
C GLN A 410 -12.11 12.37 -23.98
N THR A 411 -11.52 12.08 -22.82
CA THR A 411 -10.40 11.13 -22.67
C THR A 411 -10.77 10.07 -21.65
N SER A 412 -10.35 8.83 -21.86
CA SER A 412 -10.55 7.73 -20.92
C SER A 412 -9.71 7.88 -19.64
N GLN A 413 -9.99 7.03 -18.64
CA GLN A 413 -9.09 6.77 -17.51
C GLN A 413 -8.83 7.97 -16.57
N CYS A 414 -9.85 8.80 -16.37
CA CYS A 414 -9.77 9.98 -15.48
C CYS A 414 -9.38 9.61 -14.03
N GLU A 415 -9.69 8.37 -13.63
CA GLU A 415 -9.45 7.84 -12.26
C GLU A 415 -8.59 6.57 -12.26
N MET A 416 -7.73 6.38 -13.28
CA MET A 416 -6.91 5.16 -13.39
C MET A 416 -5.98 4.96 -12.20
N TYR A 417 -5.51 6.03 -11.57
CA TYR A 417 -4.60 5.94 -10.43
C TYR A 417 -5.34 5.48 -9.18
N GLU A 418 -6.52 6.05 -8.92
CA GLU A 418 -7.34 5.66 -7.77
C GLU A 418 -7.82 4.22 -7.85
N THR A 419 -8.06 3.72 -9.08
CA THR A 419 -8.59 2.37 -9.33
C THR A 419 -7.51 1.36 -9.74
N GLY A 420 -6.24 1.77 -9.78
CA GLY A 420 -5.09 0.92 -10.09
C GLY A 420 -5.01 0.41 -11.54
N GLN A 421 -5.82 0.94 -12.47
CA GLN A 421 -6.03 0.45 -13.86
C GLN A 421 -4.80 0.64 -14.77
N PHE A 422 -3.66 0.04 -14.44
CA PHE A 422 -2.42 0.13 -15.22
C PHE A 422 -2.48 -0.61 -16.55
N ASP A 423 -3.42 -1.55 -16.70
CA ASP A 423 -3.62 -2.30 -17.93
C ASP A 423 -4.04 -1.38 -19.09
N THR A 424 -4.46 -0.16 -18.78
CA THR A 424 -4.77 0.88 -19.75
C THR A 424 -3.56 1.60 -20.34
N VAL A 425 -2.35 1.30 -19.85
CA VAL A 425 -1.08 1.82 -20.37
C VAL A 425 -0.66 0.95 -21.56
N TYR A 426 -1.02 1.34 -22.78
CA TYR A 426 -0.58 0.70 -24.04
C TYR A 426 -0.21 1.75 -25.08
N HIS A 427 0.54 1.37 -26.12
CA HIS A 427 1.19 2.28 -27.07
C HIS A 427 0.29 3.28 -27.81
N GLU A 428 -1.02 3.03 -27.88
CA GLU A 428 -1.96 3.99 -28.46
C GLU A 428 -2.30 5.11 -27.47
N HIS A 429 -2.23 4.87 -26.16
CA HIS A 429 -2.50 5.85 -25.10
C HIS A 429 -1.21 6.57 -24.72
N ILE A 430 -0.83 7.57 -25.51
CA ILE A 430 0.38 8.37 -25.28
C ILE A 430 0.24 9.26 -24.05
N SER A 431 -0.93 9.87 -23.83
CA SER A 431 -1.16 10.90 -22.80
C SER A 431 -2.28 10.50 -21.83
N PHE A 432 -2.04 10.69 -20.53
CA PHE A 432 -3.00 10.37 -19.46
C PHE A 432 -3.40 11.67 -18.74
N PHE A 433 -4.57 12.18 -19.10
CA PHE A 433 -5.01 13.51 -18.68
C PHE A 433 -5.71 13.52 -17.32
N THR A 434 -5.26 14.44 -16.48
CA THR A 434 -5.88 14.87 -15.22
C THR A 434 -6.48 16.27 -15.38
N ALA A 435 -7.30 16.73 -14.43
CA ALA A 435 -7.78 18.11 -14.37
C ALA A 435 -6.61 19.12 -14.39
N HIS A 436 -5.52 18.84 -13.67
CA HIS A 436 -4.29 19.64 -13.76
C HIS A 436 -3.68 19.66 -15.16
N SER A 437 -3.64 18.49 -15.84
CA SER A 437 -3.12 18.39 -17.22
C SER A 437 -3.97 19.20 -18.19
N PHE A 438 -5.29 19.09 -18.10
CA PHE A 438 -6.23 19.82 -18.94
C PHE A 438 -6.15 21.32 -18.71
N LYS A 439 -6.11 21.76 -17.45
CA LYS A 439 -5.91 23.18 -17.13
C LYS A 439 -4.62 23.70 -17.77
N LYS A 440 -3.51 22.97 -17.61
CA LYS A 440 -2.21 23.41 -18.13
C LYS A 440 -2.18 23.49 -19.65
N ILE A 441 -2.73 22.50 -20.35
CA ILE A 441 -2.72 22.50 -21.81
C ILE A 441 -3.66 23.56 -22.38
N ALA A 442 -4.81 23.82 -21.72
CA ALA A 442 -5.75 24.88 -22.11
C ALA A 442 -5.09 26.27 -22.08
N GLU A 443 -4.39 26.57 -20.97
CA GLU A 443 -3.60 27.80 -20.80
C GLU A 443 -2.55 27.94 -21.91
N THR A 444 -1.91 26.83 -22.28
CA THR A 444 -0.83 26.79 -23.29
C THR A 444 -1.32 27.11 -24.71
N VAL A 445 -2.60 26.85 -25.01
CA VAL A 445 -3.17 27.01 -26.37
C VAL A 445 -4.21 28.12 -26.47
N GLY A 446 -4.47 28.87 -25.39
CA GLY A 446 -5.42 29.98 -25.37
C GLY A 446 -6.89 29.53 -25.35
N LEU A 447 -7.17 28.36 -24.78
CA LEU A 447 -8.52 27.86 -24.52
C LEU A 447 -8.88 28.07 -23.04
N ARG A 448 -10.14 28.39 -22.77
CA ARG A 448 -10.69 28.33 -21.41
C ARG A 448 -11.52 27.07 -21.24
N ILE A 449 -11.38 26.42 -20.10
CA ILE A 449 -12.28 25.34 -19.68
C ILE A 449 -13.56 26.00 -19.17
N VAL A 450 -14.71 25.52 -19.63
CA VAL A 450 -16.02 26.02 -19.18
C VAL A 450 -16.79 24.97 -18.39
N ASN A 451 -16.48 23.69 -18.61
CA ASN A 451 -16.96 22.62 -17.77
C ASN A 451 -15.95 21.46 -17.73
N PHE A 452 -15.91 20.75 -16.61
CA PHE A 452 -15.13 19.54 -16.42
C PHE A 452 -16.03 18.48 -15.77
N GLU A 453 -16.28 17.38 -16.45
CA GLU A 453 -17.21 16.33 -16.03
C GLU A 453 -16.53 14.96 -16.04
N ILE A 454 -17.01 14.03 -15.21
CA ILE A 454 -16.62 12.63 -15.26
C ILE A 454 -17.81 11.81 -15.75
N THR A 455 -17.59 10.98 -16.76
CA THR A 455 -18.63 10.15 -17.39
C THR A 455 -18.31 8.65 -17.25
N PRO A 456 -19.31 7.75 -17.15
CA PRO A 456 -19.13 6.36 -16.74
C PRO A 456 -18.65 5.41 -17.87
N ILE A 457 -18.08 5.93 -18.95
CA ILE A 457 -17.57 5.13 -20.07
C ILE A 457 -16.06 4.89 -19.96
N HIS A 458 -15.56 3.81 -20.56
CA HIS A 458 -14.14 3.44 -20.65
C HIS A 458 -13.37 3.47 -19.31
N GLY A 459 -13.98 3.00 -18.22
CA GLY A 459 -13.33 3.00 -16.91
C GLY A 459 -13.33 4.37 -16.21
N ARG A 460 -14.31 5.21 -16.54
CA ARG A 460 -14.48 6.63 -16.15
C ARG A 460 -13.62 7.58 -16.96
N SER A 461 -14.29 8.47 -17.68
CA SER A 461 -13.68 9.37 -18.65
C SER A 461 -13.85 10.82 -18.23
N CYS A 462 -12.83 11.65 -18.45
CA CYS A 462 -12.99 13.09 -18.33
C CYS A 462 -13.69 13.61 -19.59
N LEU A 463 -14.71 14.45 -19.44
CA LEU A 463 -15.33 15.23 -20.53
C LEU A 463 -15.11 16.71 -20.22
N VAL A 464 -14.35 17.38 -21.08
CA VAL A 464 -13.94 18.77 -20.90
C VAL A 464 -14.52 19.62 -22.02
N THR A 465 -15.24 20.67 -21.63
CA THR A 465 -15.75 21.65 -22.58
C THR A 465 -14.82 22.86 -22.60
N PHE A 466 -14.33 23.20 -23.78
CA PHE A 466 -13.47 24.35 -24.04
C PHE A 466 -14.18 25.41 -24.86
N GLN A 467 -13.78 26.66 -24.64
CA GLN A 467 -14.12 27.79 -25.49
C GLN A 467 -12.87 28.62 -25.78
N ARG A 468 -12.85 29.30 -26.91
CA ARG A 468 -11.76 30.22 -27.27
C ARG A 468 -11.80 31.45 -26.36
N VAL A 469 -10.63 31.90 -25.88
CA VAL A 469 -10.52 33.16 -25.15
C VAL A 469 -10.57 34.34 -26.12
N ARG A 470 -11.37 35.36 -25.80
CA ARG A 470 -11.37 36.64 -26.53
C ARG A 470 -10.22 37.50 -25.99
N MET A 471 -9.23 37.80 -26.82
CA MET A 471 -8.15 38.71 -26.42
C MET A 471 -8.65 40.16 -26.47
N SER A 472 -8.78 40.80 -25.31
CA SER A 472 -9.18 42.21 -25.16
C SER A 472 -8.06 43.07 -24.56
N GLY A 473 -6.80 42.83 -24.95
CA GLY A 473 -5.62 43.56 -24.45
C GLY A 473 -5.06 43.07 -23.10
N ALA A 474 -5.74 42.15 -22.41
CA ALA A 474 -5.23 41.51 -21.20
C ALA A 474 -4.34 40.28 -21.52
N SER A 475 -3.36 40.00 -20.66
CA SER A 475 -2.55 38.79 -20.75
C SER A 475 -3.39 37.53 -20.48
N PHE A 476 -2.98 36.38 -21.02
CA PHE A 476 -3.62 35.09 -20.72
C PHE A 476 -3.68 34.82 -19.21
N ASP A 477 -2.61 35.14 -18.48
CA ASP A 477 -2.54 34.95 -17.02
C ASP A 477 -3.65 35.71 -16.29
N THR A 478 -3.97 36.93 -16.72
CA THR A 478 -5.05 37.75 -16.13
C THR A 478 -6.44 37.16 -16.39
N VAL A 479 -6.67 36.59 -17.57
CA VAL A 479 -7.96 35.96 -17.92
C VAL A 479 -8.17 34.65 -17.15
N PHE A 480 -7.10 33.86 -16.98
CA PHE A 480 -7.19 32.57 -16.29
C PHE A 480 -7.24 32.69 -14.76
N GLN A 481 -6.68 33.75 -14.17
CA GLN A 481 -6.74 34.00 -12.73
C GLN A 481 -8.14 34.40 -12.22
N THR A 482 -8.98 34.96 -13.08
CA THR A 482 -10.29 35.54 -12.70
C THR A 482 -11.49 34.61 -12.92
N GLN A 483 -11.28 33.41 -13.50
CA GLN A 483 -12.36 32.48 -13.83
C GLN A 483 -12.45 31.31 -12.84
N HIS A 484 -13.54 31.29 -12.07
CA HIS A 484 -13.89 30.16 -11.21
C HIS A 484 -14.86 29.21 -11.93
N VAL A 485 -14.39 27.99 -12.24
CA VAL A 485 -15.24 26.90 -12.77
C VAL A 485 -15.40 25.86 -11.65
N PRO A 486 -16.55 25.81 -10.94
CA PRO A 486 -16.70 24.98 -9.75
C PRO A 486 -16.34 23.51 -9.96
N SER A 487 -16.74 22.92 -11.08
CA SER A 487 -16.49 21.52 -11.40
C SER A 487 -14.99 21.22 -11.60
N LEU A 488 -14.26 22.12 -12.26
CA LEU A 488 -12.80 22.02 -12.41
C LEU A 488 -12.08 22.25 -11.07
N SER A 489 -12.50 23.24 -10.28
CA SER A 489 -11.94 23.53 -8.96
C SER A 489 -12.07 22.33 -8.03
N LEU A 490 -13.24 21.68 -8.01
CA LEU A 490 -13.48 20.48 -7.22
C LEU A 490 -12.60 19.30 -7.66
N ALA A 491 -12.45 19.08 -8.97
CA ALA A 491 -11.58 18.04 -9.51
C ALA A 491 -10.10 18.29 -9.16
N ILE A 492 -9.64 19.53 -9.29
CA ILE A 492 -8.28 19.94 -8.91
C ILE A 492 -8.05 19.75 -7.41
N GLN A 493 -9.02 20.09 -6.56
CA GLN A 493 -8.92 19.88 -5.12
C GLN A 493 -8.81 18.38 -4.80
N LYS A 494 -9.67 17.54 -5.39
CA LYS A 494 -9.59 16.07 -5.27
C LYS A 494 -8.19 15.56 -5.68
N GLU A 495 -7.63 16.05 -6.78
CA GLU A 495 -6.28 15.66 -7.24
C GLU A 495 -5.17 16.12 -6.28
N CYS A 496 -5.31 17.31 -5.68
CA CYS A 496 -4.40 17.78 -4.64
C CYS A 496 -4.48 16.91 -3.38
N ASP A 497 -5.68 16.58 -2.92
CA ASP A 497 -5.91 15.73 -1.74
C ASP A 497 -5.37 14.31 -1.95
N LEU A 498 -5.41 13.80 -3.18
CA LEU A 498 -4.78 12.54 -3.57
C LEU A 498 -3.25 12.61 -3.61
N GLY A 499 -2.68 13.81 -3.76
CA GLY A 499 -1.25 14.03 -3.93
C GLY A 499 -0.76 13.82 -5.37
N VAL A 500 -1.60 14.05 -6.38
CA VAL A 500 -1.24 13.92 -7.82
C VAL A 500 -0.04 14.78 -8.20
N LYS A 501 0.33 15.78 -7.40
CA LYS A 501 1.54 16.60 -7.58
C LYS A 501 2.81 15.97 -7.02
N GLU A 502 2.70 14.95 -6.19
CA GLU A 502 3.78 14.44 -5.35
C GLU A 502 4.32 13.11 -5.88
N THR A 503 5.59 12.80 -5.61
CA THR A 503 6.21 11.54 -6.04
C THR A 503 5.53 10.33 -5.38
N TRP A 504 5.17 10.46 -4.11
CA TRP A 504 4.60 9.36 -3.32
C TRP A 504 3.31 8.78 -3.92
N PHE A 505 2.47 9.62 -4.51
CA PHE A 505 1.25 9.17 -5.19
C PHE A 505 1.52 8.11 -6.25
N TYR A 506 2.58 8.30 -7.04
CA TYR A 506 2.95 7.40 -8.14
C TYR A 506 3.71 6.17 -7.65
N VAL A 507 4.48 6.29 -6.57
CA VAL A 507 5.10 5.13 -5.90
C VAL A 507 4.03 4.18 -5.38
N LYS A 508 2.95 4.70 -4.78
CA LYS A 508 1.79 3.89 -4.36
C LYS A 508 1.12 3.21 -5.55
N TYR A 509 0.88 3.95 -6.64
CA TYR A 509 0.29 3.39 -7.85
C TYR A 509 1.12 2.24 -8.43
N GLN A 510 2.45 2.42 -8.50
CA GLN A 510 3.37 1.36 -8.91
C GLN A 510 3.31 0.14 -7.99
N ALA A 511 3.34 0.37 -6.67
CA ALA A 511 3.26 -0.70 -5.68
C ALA A 511 1.93 -1.47 -5.77
N GLN A 512 0.81 -0.77 -6.03
CA GLN A 512 -0.51 -1.37 -6.26
C GLN A 512 -0.49 -2.26 -7.50
N ALA A 513 0.09 -1.81 -8.61
CA ALA A 513 0.23 -2.60 -9.83
C ALA A 513 1.05 -3.88 -9.60
N LEU A 514 2.21 -3.76 -8.94
CA LEU A 514 3.07 -4.89 -8.60
C LEU A 514 2.40 -5.86 -7.62
N ALA A 515 1.66 -5.34 -6.64
CA ALA A 515 0.89 -6.15 -5.69
C ALA A 515 -0.23 -6.92 -6.41
N LEU A 516 -0.96 -6.28 -7.34
CA LEU A 516 -1.98 -6.93 -8.14
C LEU A 516 -1.38 -8.07 -8.97
N ARG A 517 -0.25 -7.82 -9.66
CA ARG A 517 0.45 -8.87 -10.42
C ARG A 517 0.82 -10.06 -9.54
N ARG A 518 1.46 -9.82 -8.38
CA ARG A 518 1.82 -10.89 -7.44
C ARG A 518 0.59 -11.67 -6.98
N TRP A 519 -0.51 -10.98 -6.66
CA TRP A 519 -1.76 -11.62 -6.25
C TRP A 519 -2.32 -12.50 -7.36
N ILE A 520 -2.47 -12.00 -8.59
CA ILE A 520 -2.98 -12.79 -9.72
C ILE A 520 -2.09 -14.01 -9.98
N VAL A 521 -0.77 -13.81 -10.07
CA VAL A 521 0.18 -14.91 -10.32
C VAL A 521 0.08 -15.99 -9.25
N HIS A 522 -0.03 -15.60 -7.97
CA HIS A 522 -0.22 -16.54 -6.88
C HIS A 522 -1.54 -17.32 -6.98
N GLN A 523 -2.64 -16.64 -7.32
CA GLN A 523 -3.94 -17.31 -7.54
C GLN A 523 -3.87 -18.29 -8.73
N LEU A 524 -3.26 -17.87 -9.85
CA LEU A 524 -3.09 -18.70 -11.04
C LEU A 524 -2.25 -19.94 -10.75
N ALA A 525 -1.12 -19.81 -10.07
CA ALA A 525 -0.29 -20.94 -9.68
C ALA A 525 -1.04 -21.91 -8.73
N THR A 526 -1.78 -21.37 -7.75
CA THR A 526 -2.57 -22.17 -6.82
C THR A 526 -3.66 -22.96 -7.52
N LEU A 527 -4.46 -22.30 -8.38
CA LEU A 527 -5.55 -22.93 -9.12
C LEU A 527 -5.03 -23.90 -10.18
N HIS A 528 -3.90 -23.60 -10.82
CA HIS A 528 -3.24 -24.52 -11.74
C HIS A 528 -2.83 -25.83 -11.04
N ASN A 529 -2.24 -25.74 -9.85
CA ASN A 529 -1.88 -26.91 -9.03
C ASN A 529 -3.11 -27.73 -8.56
N GLN A 530 -4.31 -27.16 -8.66
CA GLN A 530 -5.60 -27.81 -8.40
C GLN A 530 -6.25 -28.36 -9.70
N ASP A 531 -5.48 -28.50 -10.79
CA ASP A 531 -5.92 -28.99 -12.11
C ASP A 531 -7.00 -28.10 -12.79
N HIS A 532 -7.04 -26.80 -12.45
CA HIS A 532 -7.91 -25.86 -13.15
C HIS A 532 -7.41 -25.63 -14.58
N THR A 533 -8.35 -25.65 -15.53
CA THR A 533 -8.11 -25.07 -16.84
C THR A 533 -8.22 -23.56 -16.73
N ILE A 534 -7.15 -22.85 -17.07
CA ILE A 534 -7.09 -21.40 -17.01
C ILE A 534 -7.32 -20.83 -18.41
N VAL A 535 -8.27 -19.90 -18.52
CA VAL A 535 -8.60 -19.15 -19.74
C VAL A 535 -8.72 -17.67 -19.40
N ALA A 536 -8.80 -16.79 -20.41
CA ALA A 536 -9.11 -15.38 -20.20
C ALA A 536 -10.32 -14.92 -21.02
N TYR A 537 -11.01 -13.90 -20.55
CA TYR A 537 -12.18 -13.33 -21.23
C TYR A 537 -11.93 -11.88 -21.62
N GLY A 538 -11.94 -11.63 -22.93
CA GLY A 538 -11.73 -10.35 -23.58
C GLY A 538 -10.33 -10.18 -24.17
N ALA A 539 -10.21 -10.18 -25.49
CA ALA A 539 -9.00 -9.86 -26.23
C ALA A 539 -8.88 -8.34 -26.49
N ALA A 540 -9.25 -7.51 -25.51
CA ALA A 540 -9.12 -6.06 -25.60
C ALA A 540 -7.65 -5.62 -25.44
N ALA A 541 -7.28 -4.45 -25.97
CA ALA A 541 -5.92 -3.91 -25.88
C ALA A 541 -5.35 -3.94 -24.45
N LYS A 542 -6.13 -3.44 -23.49
CA LYS A 542 -5.76 -3.49 -22.06
C LYS A 542 -5.54 -4.90 -21.50
N GLY A 543 -6.30 -5.87 -21.99
CA GLY A 543 -6.12 -7.28 -21.63
C GLY A 543 -4.75 -7.81 -22.03
N MET A 544 -4.24 -7.36 -23.18
CA MET A 544 -2.91 -7.76 -23.65
C MET A 544 -1.81 -7.15 -22.78
N VAL A 545 -2.00 -5.92 -22.27
CA VAL A 545 -1.07 -5.31 -21.31
C VAL A 545 -0.97 -6.14 -20.04
N LEU A 546 -2.11 -6.51 -19.46
CA LEU A 546 -2.16 -7.37 -18.28
C LEU A 546 -1.56 -8.74 -18.56
N LEU A 547 -1.88 -9.36 -19.70
CA LEU A 547 -1.31 -10.64 -20.11
C LEU A 547 0.22 -10.62 -20.11
N HIS A 548 0.84 -9.67 -20.82
CA HIS A 548 2.30 -9.58 -20.88
C HIS A 548 2.91 -9.24 -19.52
N PHE A 549 2.24 -8.40 -18.72
CA PHE A 549 2.70 -8.11 -17.36
C PHE A 549 2.70 -9.35 -16.46
N LEU A 550 1.73 -10.27 -16.61
CA LEU A 550 1.71 -11.53 -15.87
C LEU A 550 2.78 -12.51 -16.37
N LEU A 551 2.98 -12.61 -17.70
CA LEU A 551 3.94 -13.53 -18.33
C LEU A 551 5.40 -13.25 -17.98
N GLU A 552 5.74 -12.02 -17.59
CA GLU A 552 7.09 -11.68 -17.14
C GLU A 552 7.46 -12.26 -15.76
N SER A 553 6.52 -12.87 -15.04
CA SER A 553 6.80 -13.39 -13.68
C SER A 553 7.66 -14.64 -13.73
N SER A 554 8.68 -14.70 -12.86
CA SER A 554 9.59 -15.85 -12.73
C SER A 554 8.96 -17.07 -12.06
N ASP A 555 7.80 -16.90 -11.43
CA ASP A 555 7.18 -17.88 -10.55
C ASP A 555 6.18 -18.81 -11.29
N GLY A 556 6.15 -18.74 -12.64
CA GLY A 556 5.07 -19.25 -13.48
C GLY A 556 5.23 -20.69 -13.99
N LEU A 557 4.69 -21.66 -13.26
CA LEU A 557 4.20 -22.93 -13.83
C LEU A 557 2.67 -22.85 -13.97
N TRP A 558 2.16 -21.96 -14.82
CA TRP A 558 0.74 -21.88 -15.19
C TRP A 558 0.63 -21.41 -16.65
N ASN A 559 -0.46 -21.78 -17.33
CA ASN A 559 -0.67 -21.40 -18.73
C ASN A 559 -2.13 -20.99 -18.99
N ILE A 560 -2.31 -19.91 -19.75
CA ILE A 560 -3.62 -19.50 -20.27
C ILE A 560 -3.85 -20.27 -21.57
N SER A 561 -4.87 -21.12 -21.59
CA SER A 561 -5.12 -22.05 -22.70
C SER A 561 -5.61 -21.31 -23.96
N TYR A 562 -6.50 -20.34 -23.77
CA TYR A 562 -7.04 -19.49 -24.82
C TYR A 562 -7.67 -18.23 -24.22
N VAL A 563 -7.88 -17.21 -25.06
CA VAL A 563 -8.68 -16.02 -24.74
C VAL A 563 -9.98 -16.08 -25.52
N VAL A 564 -11.12 -15.79 -24.90
CA VAL A 564 -12.40 -15.66 -25.61
C VAL A 564 -12.76 -14.21 -25.87
N ASP A 565 -13.24 -13.89 -27.07
CA ASP A 565 -13.73 -12.57 -27.47
C ASP A 565 -14.82 -12.67 -28.55
N ASP A 566 -15.85 -11.83 -28.45
CA ASP A 566 -16.99 -11.86 -29.37
C ASP A 566 -16.78 -11.00 -30.62
N ALA A 567 -15.70 -10.21 -30.71
CA ALA A 567 -15.36 -9.45 -31.90
C ALA A 567 -14.93 -10.40 -33.05
N PRO A 568 -15.69 -10.49 -34.15
CA PRO A 568 -15.41 -11.47 -35.22
C PRO A 568 -14.04 -11.30 -35.85
N LEU A 569 -13.54 -10.06 -35.95
CA LEU A 569 -12.22 -9.74 -36.51
C LEU A 569 -11.05 -10.27 -35.68
N LYS A 570 -11.28 -10.64 -34.41
CA LYS A 570 -10.24 -11.17 -33.51
C LYS A 570 -10.30 -12.70 -33.39
N GLN A 571 -11.40 -13.33 -33.76
CA GLN A 571 -11.55 -14.77 -33.62
C GLN A 571 -10.65 -15.50 -34.62
N ASN A 572 -10.15 -16.68 -34.23
CA ASN A 572 -9.19 -17.48 -35.00
C ASN A 572 -7.86 -16.74 -35.27
N THR A 573 -7.51 -15.81 -34.38
CA THR A 573 -6.19 -15.17 -34.34
C THR A 573 -5.43 -15.58 -33.09
N TYR A 574 -4.22 -15.05 -32.90
CA TYR A 574 -3.40 -15.26 -31.71
C TYR A 574 -3.12 -13.93 -31.01
N CYS A 575 -3.10 -13.97 -29.68
CA CYS A 575 -2.74 -12.83 -28.84
C CYS A 575 -1.31 -12.36 -29.17
N PRO A 576 -1.10 -11.05 -29.41
CA PRO A 576 0.17 -10.53 -29.94
C PRO A 576 1.37 -10.95 -29.09
N GLY A 577 2.44 -11.43 -29.73
CA GLY A 577 3.66 -11.87 -29.04
C GLY A 577 3.53 -13.19 -28.27
N THR A 578 2.46 -13.96 -28.48
CA THR A 578 2.21 -15.24 -27.80
C THR A 578 1.64 -16.30 -28.75
N SER A 579 1.58 -17.55 -28.28
CA SER A 579 0.88 -18.65 -28.96
C SER A 579 -0.56 -18.87 -28.48
N ILE A 580 -1.11 -17.96 -27.69
CA ILE A 580 -2.45 -18.11 -27.08
C ILE A 580 -3.50 -17.75 -28.13
N PRO A 581 -4.40 -18.68 -28.52
CA PRO A 581 -5.42 -18.40 -29.53
C PRO A 581 -6.57 -17.56 -28.96
N VAL A 582 -7.20 -16.78 -29.83
CA VAL A 582 -8.42 -16.02 -29.56
C VAL A 582 -9.62 -16.74 -30.19
N LEU A 583 -10.58 -17.14 -29.36
CA LEU A 583 -11.74 -17.94 -29.74
C LEU A 583 -13.05 -17.19 -29.45
N SER A 584 -14.18 -17.70 -29.93
CA SER A 584 -15.51 -17.18 -29.57
C SER A 584 -15.84 -17.50 -28.11
N SER A 585 -16.64 -16.67 -27.43
CA SER A 585 -17.15 -16.97 -26.07
C SER A 585 -17.94 -18.28 -26.01
N SER A 586 -18.54 -18.72 -27.12
CA SER A 586 -19.21 -20.01 -27.22
C SER A 586 -18.30 -21.19 -26.85
N GLU A 587 -16.99 -21.04 -26.92
CA GLU A 587 -16.04 -22.11 -26.60
C GLU A 587 -15.97 -22.47 -25.12
N LEU A 588 -16.41 -21.58 -24.24
CA LEU A 588 -16.59 -21.89 -22.83
C LEU A 588 -17.56 -23.06 -22.63
N SER A 589 -18.55 -23.21 -23.51
CA SER A 589 -19.55 -24.28 -23.42
C SER A 589 -19.01 -25.67 -23.74
N LYS A 590 -17.86 -25.73 -24.43
CA LYS A 590 -17.20 -26.99 -24.80
C LYS A 590 -16.19 -27.45 -23.75
N HIS A 591 -16.02 -26.68 -22.66
CA HIS A 591 -15.12 -27.06 -21.57
C HIS A 591 -15.55 -28.37 -20.92
N ASN A 592 -14.57 -29.21 -20.55
CA ASN A 592 -14.83 -30.49 -19.92
C ASN A 592 -15.43 -30.29 -18.52
N SER A 593 -16.70 -30.67 -18.35
CA SER A 593 -17.45 -30.51 -17.09
C SER A 593 -16.86 -31.27 -15.89
N SER A 594 -15.95 -32.23 -16.12
CA SER A 594 -15.22 -32.92 -15.06
C SER A 594 -14.02 -32.15 -14.51
N LYS A 595 -13.55 -31.09 -15.22
CA LYS A 595 -12.44 -30.24 -14.77
C LYS A 595 -12.94 -28.88 -14.29
N PRO A 596 -12.34 -28.31 -13.23
CA PRO A 596 -12.67 -26.96 -12.83
C PRO A 596 -12.10 -25.93 -13.81
N LEU A 597 -12.80 -24.79 -13.96
CA LEU A 597 -12.47 -23.72 -14.89
C LEU A 597 -12.13 -22.44 -14.12
N THR A 598 -11.08 -21.74 -14.55
CA THR A 598 -10.71 -20.42 -14.05
C THR A 598 -10.64 -19.43 -15.21
N ILE A 599 -11.33 -18.31 -15.09
CA ILE A 599 -11.40 -17.25 -16.10
C ILE A 599 -10.76 -15.97 -15.56
N VAL A 600 -9.71 -15.49 -16.24
CA VAL A 600 -9.11 -14.17 -15.96
C VAL A 600 -9.85 -13.09 -16.73
N MET A 601 -10.37 -12.07 -16.04
CA MET A 601 -11.17 -11.03 -16.67
C MET A 601 -10.33 -9.89 -17.22
N PHE A 602 -10.03 -9.96 -18.53
CA PHE A 602 -9.37 -8.88 -19.26
C PHE A 602 -10.35 -7.78 -19.67
N ALA A 603 -11.61 -8.13 -19.98
CA ALA A 603 -12.69 -7.18 -20.26
C ALA A 603 -13.49 -6.79 -19.00
N TRP A 604 -12.80 -6.53 -17.88
CA TRP A 604 -13.41 -6.22 -16.57
C TRP A 604 -14.39 -5.03 -16.58
N ASN A 605 -14.19 -4.04 -17.45
CA ASN A 605 -15.05 -2.87 -17.54
C ASN A 605 -16.46 -3.17 -18.10
N PHE A 606 -16.68 -4.39 -18.62
CA PHE A 606 -17.98 -4.90 -19.08
C PHE A 606 -18.48 -6.06 -18.20
N TRP A 607 -17.98 -6.15 -16.96
CA TRP A 607 -18.27 -7.26 -16.03
C TRP A 607 -19.77 -7.53 -15.87
N GLU A 608 -20.60 -6.49 -15.71
CA GLU A 608 -22.05 -6.65 -15.54
C GLU A 608 -22.71 -7.38 -16.71
N GLU A 609 -22.30 -7.06 -17.95
CA GLU A 609 -22.81 -7.70 -19.16
C GLU A 609 -22.22 -9.12 -19.34
N ILE A 610 -20.91 -9.27 -19.12
CA ILE A 610 -20.18 -10.51 -19.38
C ILE A 610 -20.52 -11.60 -18.35
N SER A 611 -20.73 -11.25 -17.08
CA SER A 611 -20.99 -12.23 -16.01
C SER A 611 -22.21 -13.11 -16.30
N ASN A 612 -23.26 -12.52 -16.90
CA ASN A 612 -24.45 -13.26 -17.32
C ASN A 612 -24.16 -14.24 -18.46
N ARG A 613 -23.38 -13.84 -19.46
CA ARG A 613 -22.96 -14.72 -20.56
C ARG A 613 -22.13 -15.89 -20.05
N ILE A 614 -21.14 -15.62 -19.19
CA ILE A 614 -20.30 -16.67 -18.58
C ILE A 614 -21.19 -17.68 -17.84
N ARG A 615 -22.15 -17.22 -17.03
CA ARG A 615 -23.08 -18.12 -16.31
C ARG A 615 -23.86 -19.02 -17.27
N GLN A 616 -24.42 -18.46 -18.34
CA GLN A 616 -25.17 -19.20 -19.35
C GLN A 616 -24.32 -20.24 -20.07
N GLN A 617 -23.07 -19.91 -20.39
CA GLN A 617 -22.15 -20.76 -21.14
C GLN A 617 -21.40 -21.77 -20.27
N THR A 618 -21.53 -21.73 -18.94
CA THR A 618 -20.75 -22.60 -18.03
C THR A 618 -21.61 -23.29 -16.97
N VAL A 619 -22.01 -22.59 -15.92
CA VAL A 619 -22.73 -23.18 -14.78
C VAL A 619 -24.08 -23.74 -15.21
N ASN A 620 -24.82 -23.02 -16.06
CA ASN A 620 -26.15 -23.44 -16.50
C ASN A 620 -26.13 -24.71 -17.39
N ILE A 621 -24.98 -25.06 -17.95
CA ILE A 621 -24.79 -26.27 -18.76
C ILE A 621 -24.05 -27.39 -18.00
N GLY A 622 -23.80 -27.21 -16.69
CA GLY A 622 -23.30 -28.27 -15.81
C GLY A 622 -21.82 -28.20 -15.42
N ILE A 623 -21.09 -27.12 -15.72
CA ILE A 623 -19.72 -26.95 -15.21
C ILE A 623 -19.79 -26.62 -13.70
N LYS A 624 -19.35 -27.56 -12.87
CA LYS A 624 -19.55 -27.52 -11.40
C LYS A 624 -18.71 -26.47 -10.68
N THR A 625 -17.55 -26.09 -11.21
CA THR A 625 -16.60 -25.21 -10.53
C THR A 625 -16.02 -24.22 -11.51
N VAL A 626 -16.44 -22.95 -11.38
CA VAL A 626 -15.99 -21.84 -12.20
C VAL A 626 -15.52 -20.72 -11.28
N PHE A 627 -14.23 -20.37 -11.38
CA PHE A 627 -13.65 -19.22 -10.71
C PHE A 627 -13.41 -18.08 -11.67
N ILE A 628 -13.60 -16.86 -11.18
CA ILE A 628 -13.30 -15.63 -11.91
C ILE A 628 -12.25 -14.85 -11.13
N LEU A 629 -11.18 -14.49 -11.82
CA LEU A 629 -10.20 -13.52 -11.34
C LEU A 629 -10.53 -12.16 -11.95
N LEU A 630 -11.11 -11.26 -11.14
CA LEU A 630 -11.45 -9.90 -11.53
C LEU A 630 -10.37 -8.94 -11.00
N PRO A 631 -9.56 -8.31 -11.88
CA PRO A 631 -8.42 -7.49 -11.46
C PRO A 631 -8.80 -6.09 -10.98
N PHE A 632 -9.85 -5.48 -11.55
CA PHE A 632 -10.23 -4.08 -11.33
C PHE A 632 -11.76 -3.91 -11.23
N PRO A 633 -12.24 -2.83 -10.58
CA PRO A 633 -11.49 -1.83 -9.78
C PRO A 633 -11.07 -2.37 -8.41
N HIS A 634 -11.57 -3.54 -8.03
CA HIS A 634 -11.18 -4.27 -6.83
C HIS A 634 -10.74 -5.67 -7.20
N GLN A 635 -9.69 -6.15 -6.54
CA GLN A 635 -9.16 -7.48 -6.80
C GLN A 635 -10.08 -8.49 -6.15
N GLN A 636 -10.74 -9.32 -6.95
CA GLN A 636 -11.71 -10.29 -6.47
C GLN A 636 -11.46 -11.67 -7.06
N LEU A 637 -11.49 -12.68 -6.18
CA LEU A 637 -11.67 -14.07 -6.57
C LEU A 637 -13.13 -14.42 -6.33
N LEU A 638 -13.85 -14.70 -7.41
CA LEU A 638 -15.26 -15.03 -7.37
C LEU A 638 -15.46 -16.51 -7.72
N LYS A 639 -16.40 -17.16 -7.05
CA LYS A 639 -16.88 -18.50 -7.40
C LYS A 639 -18.31 -18.39 -7.92
N PHE A 640 -18.57 -18.92 -9.09
CA PHE A 640 -19.95 -19.01 -9.59
C PHE A 640 -20.64 -20.21 -8.96
N GLU A 641 -21.85 -19.99 -8.47
CA GLU A 641 -22.74 -21.03 -7.95
C GLU A 641 -24.06 -21.01 -8.73
N SER A 642 -24.85 -22.08 -8.65
CA SER A 642 -26.12 -22.21 -9.39
C SER A 642 -27.06 -21.02 -9.17
N ASN A 643 -27.06 -20.44 -7.96
CA ASN A 643 -28.01 -19.40 -7.54
C ASN A 643 -27.36 -18.03 -7.30
N GLY A 644 -26.06 -17.84 -7.59
CA GLY A 644 -25.39 -16.58 -7.30
C GLY A 644 -23.88 -16.55 -7.60
N ILE A 645 -23.21 -15.51 -7.12
CA ILE A 645 -21.75 -15.35 -7.17
C ILE A 645 -21.28 -15.21 -5.73
N LEU A 646 -20.41 -16.12 -5.29
CA LEU A 646 -19.76 -16.04 -4.00
C LEU A 646 -18.42 -15.32 -4.14
N ILE A 647 -18.22 -14.26 -3.36
CA ILE A 647 -16.94 -13.56 -3.27
C ILE A 647 -16.06 -14.34 -2.28
N LEU A 648 -15.04 -15.05 -2.76
CA LEU A 648 -14.13 -15.80 -1.89
C LEU A 648 -13.09 -14.90 -1.23
N THR A 649 -12.52 -13.99 -2.01
CA THR A 649 -11.60 -12.98 -1.51
C THR A 649 -11.93 -11.66 -2.19
N GLN A 650 -11.99 -10.59 -1.40
CA GLN A 650 -12.05 -9.23 -1.91
C GLN A 650 -10.98 -8.41 -1.23
N ASN A 651 -9.93 -8.11 -1.98
CA ASN A 651 -9.00 -7.07 -1.57
C ASN A 651 -9.59 -5.76 -2.06
N ILE A 652 -10.34 -5.11 -1.17
CA ILE A 652 -10.56 -3.68 -1.33
C ILE A 652 -9.19 -3.07 -1.05
N GLN A 653 -8.42 -2.80 -2.11
CA GLN A 653 -7.34 -1.83 -2.01
C GLN A 653 -8.02 -0.51 -1.67
N ARG A 654 -8.27 -0.28 -0.37
CA ARG A 654 -8.47 1.08 0.09
C ARG A 654 -7.16 1.77 -0.26
N PRO A 655 -7.17 2.91 -0.96
CA PRO A 655 -6.03 3.80 -0.87
C PRO A 655 -5.83 3.92 0.63
N LEU A 656 -4.71 3.41 1.15
CA LEU A 656 -4.40 3.76 2.52
C LEU A 656 -4.49 5.28 2.54
N PRO A 657 -5.27 5.85 3.48
CA PRO A 657 -5.23 7.29 3.66
C PRO A 657 -3.76 7.62 3.66
N TRP A 658 -3.38 8.61 2.85
CA TRP A 658 -2.02 9.13 2.78
C TRP A 658 -1.45 8.98 4.18
N PRO A 659 -0.48 8.07 4.46
CA PRO A 659 0.10 8.07 5.78
C PRO A 659 0.57 9.50 5.89
N PRO A 660 0.00 10.35 6.79
CA PRO A 660 0.40 11.74 6.88
C PRO A 660 1.90 11.66 6.90
N MET A 661 2.52 12.19 5.84
CA MET A 661 3.96 12.30 5.79
C MET A 661 4.25 13.17 6.99
N ILE A 662 4.58 12.52 8.10
CA ILE A 662 4.62 13.09 9.43
C ILE A 662 3.21 13.58 9.84
N SER A 663 2.66 13.08 10.96
CA SER A 663 1.47 13.71 11.56
C SER A 663 1.73 15.22 11.65
N PRO A 664 0.74 16.11 11.39
CA PRO A 664 0.89 17.53 11.69
C PRO A 664 1.42 17.69 13.12
N PRO A 665 2.19 18.76 13.43
CA PRO A 665 2.80 18.94 14.73
C PRO A 665 1.77 18.73 15.85
N ARG A 666 1.91 17.61 16.57
CA ARG A 666 1.00 17.19 17.63
C ARG A 666 1.78 16.93 18.89
N ARG A 667 1.09 16.91 20.03
CA ARG A 667 1.72 16.45 21.26
C ARG A 667 2.04 14.96 21.16
N ARG A 668 3.12 14.57 21.83
CA ARG A 668 3.49 13.16 21.99
C ARG A 668 2.55 12.49 22.99
N VAL A 669 2.33 11.19 22.84
CA VAL A 669 1.51 10.37 23.73
C VAL A 669 2.43 9.46 24.55
N LEU A 670 2.39 9.63 25.86
CA LEU A 670 3.19 8.93 26.86
C LEU A 670 2.34 7.88 27.58
N LEU A 671 2.81 6.63 27.56
CA LEU A 671 2.31 5.55 28.39
C LEU A 671 3.17 5.39 29.65
N ILE A 672 2.55 5.25 30.81
CA ILE A 672 3.24 4.89 32.05
C ILE A 672 2.65 3.58 32.56
N SER A 673 3.50 2.64 32.93
CA SER A 673 3.03 1.36 33.47
C SER A 673 3.99 0.80 34.51
N HIS A 674 3.43 0.25 35.58
CA HIS A 674 4.18 -0.54 36.55
C HIS A 674 4.16 -2.01 36.15
N PHE A 675 5.26 -2.72 36.39
CA PHE A 675 5.31 -4.16 36.22
C PHE A 675 6.12 -4.84 37.32
N PHE A 676 5.73 -6.08 37.63
CA PHE A 676 6.45 -6.96 38.54
C PHE A 676 6.22 -8.40 38.12
N ASN A 677 7.26 -9.07 37.60
CA ASN A 677 7.18 -10.46 37.17
C ASN A 677 5.99 -10.74 36.21
N GLU A 678 5.98 -10.03 35.09
CA GLU A 678 4.91 -9.99 34.08
C GLU A 678 5.33 -10.67 32.77
N GLN A 679 6.29 -11.60 32.78
CA GLN A 679 6.87 -12.21 31.58
C GLN A 679 5.83 -12.85 30.62
N PHE A 680 4.65 -13.20 31.14
CA PHE A 680 3.59 -13.83 30.35
C PHE A 680 2.78 -12.84 29.51
N LEU A 681 2.33 -11.73 30.10
CA LEU A 681 1.47 -10.76 29.41
C LEU A 681 2.26 -9.74 28.59
N LEU A 682 3.49 -9.42 29.01
CA LEU A 682 4.31 -8.39 28.38
C LEU A 682 4.44 -8.55 26.85
N PRO A 683 4.68 -9.75 26.28
CA PRO A 683 4.76 -9.89 24.83
C PRO A 683 3.49 -9.45 24.09
N PHE A 684 2.31 -9.81 24.61
CA PHE A 684 1.03 -9.38 24.04
C PHE A 684 0.81 -7.88 24.22
N TRP A 685 1.12 -7.38 25.41
CA TRP A 685 0.88 -6.00 25.81
C TRP A 685 1.77 -5.01 25.05
N ILE A 686 3.06 -5.33 24.87
CA ILE A 686 4.02 -4.50 24.13
C ILE A 686 3.58 -4.37 22.67
N ARG A 687 3.33 -5.49 21.98
CA ARG A 687 2.96 -5.48 20.55
C ARG A 687 1.65 -4.74 20.29
N HIS A 688 0.68 -4.89 21.20
CA HIS A 688 -0.61 -4.19 21.11
C HIS A 688 -0.47 -2.67 21.26
N HIS A 689 0.36 -2.20 22.20
CA HIS A 689 0.44 -0.78 22.53
C HIS A 689 1.56 -0.02 21.77
N ALA A 690 2.57 -0.69 21.23
CA ALA A 690 3.67 -0.04 20.50
C ALA A 690 3.19 0.91 19.37
N PRO A 691 2.18 0.57 18.53
CA PRO A 691 1.66 1.47 17.51
C PRO A 691 0.95 2.72 18.08
N MET A 692 0.46 2.66 19.31
CA MET A 692 -0.38 3.71 19.91
C MET A 692 0.43 4.82 20.58
N PHE A 693 1.61 4.51 21.10
CA PHE A 693 2.38 5.45 21.95
C PHE A 693 3.74 5.83 21.35
N ASP A 694 4.07 7.12 21.43
CA ASP A 694 5.38 7.63 20.98
C ASP A 694 6.50 7.22 21.95
N MET A 695 6.16 7.02 23.23
CA MET A 695 7.10 6.62 24.27
C MET A 695 6.37 5.95 25.44
N ALA A 696 7.12 5.19 26.24
CA ALA A 696 6.63 4.64 27.49
C ALA A 696 7.67 4.74 28.62
N ILE A 697 7.19 4.85 29.85
CA ILE A 697 7.98 4.63 31.07
C ILE A 697 7.44 3.37 31.75
N LEU A 698 8.27 2.33 31.79
CA LEU A 698 7.97 1.05 32.42
C LEU A 698 8.72 0.95 33.75
N ILE A 699 7.98 1.01 34.84
CA ILE A 699 8.49 1.10 36.20
C ILE A 699 8.57 -0.32 36.79
N ASP A 700 9.80 -0.82 36.95
CA ASP A 700 10.11 -2.17 37.42
C ASP A 700 10.17 -2.23 38.94
N TYR A 701 9.36 -3.09 39.55
CA TYR A 701 9.44 -3.43 40.97
C TYR A 701 10.44 -4.56 41.23
N ASN A 702 11.65 -4.47 40.69
CA ASN A 702 12.71 -5.49 40.82
C ASN A 702 12.24 -6.89 40.39
N SER A 703 11.78 -7.00 39.15
CA SER A 703 11.38 -8.28 38.58
C SER A 703 12.56 -9.27 38.58
N THR A 704 12.30 -10.50 38.97
CA THR A 704 13.27 -11.60 39.05
C THR A 704 13.10 -12.62 37.93
N ASP A 705 12.05 -12.46 37.13
CA ASP A 705 11.76 -13.30 35.96
C ASP A 705 12.32 -12.67 34.66
N ARG A 706 11.86 -13.14 33.49
CA ARG A 706 12.32 -12.63 32.19
C ARG A 706 11.67 -11.31 31.76
N SER A 707 10.92 -10.62 32.60
CA SER A 707 10.19 -9.39 32.21
C SER A 707 11.09 -8.31 31.61
N VAL A 708 12.20 -7.99 32.29
CA VAL A 708 13.16 -6.97 31.83
C VAL A 708 13.84 -7.39 30.52
N GLU A 709 14.15 -8.69 30.38
CA GLU A 709 14.72 -9.26 29.15
C GLU A 709 13.71 -9.14 27.99
N ILE A 710 12.45 -9.48 28.21
CA ILE A 710 11.37 -9.39 27.21
C ILE A 710 11.16 -7.95 26.77
N ILE A 711 11.11 -6.99 27.71
CA ILE A 711 10.96 -5.57 27.36
C ILE A 711 12.13 -5.10 26.51
N ARG A 712 13.38 -5.39 26.90
CA ARG A 712 14.56 -5.04 26.10
C ARG A 712 14.56 -5.69 24.72
N ARG A 713 14.01 -6.89 24.61
CA ARG A 713 13.94 -7.64 23.35
C ARG A 713 12.81 -7.19 22.44
N GLU A 714 11.67 -6.77 22.98
CA GLU A 714 10.45 -6.54 22.18
C GLU A 714 10.00 -5.09 22.13
N ALA A 715 10.22 -4.28 23.17
CA ALA A 715 9.72 -2.91 23.19
C ALA A 715 10.52 -1.98 22.26
N PRO A 716 9.87 -0.95 21.68
CA PRO A 716 10.57 0.12 20.96
C PRO A 716 11.63 0.77 21.85
N HIS A 717 12.74 1.23 21.27
CA HIS A 717 13.80 1.92 22.02
C HIS A 717 13.35 3.20 22.73
N THR A 718 12.26 3.83 22.28
CA THR A 718 11.66 4.99 22.96
C THR A 718 11.01 4.64 24.30
N TRP A 719 10.85 3.35 24.61
CA TRP A 719 10.31 2.86 25.87
C TRP A 719 11.44 2.67 26.89
N LYS A 720 11.35 3.36 28.02
CA LYS A 720 12.38 3.34 29.06
C LYS A 720 11.97 2.45 30.21
N ILE A 721 12.87 1.57 30.62
CA ILE A 721 12.75 0.82 31.87
C ILE A 721 13.39 1.65 32.98
N VAL A 722 12.64 1.92 34.03
CA VAL A 722 13.13 2.60 35.23
C VAL A 722 12.90 1.71 36.43
N ARG A 723 13.81 1.74 37.40
CA ARG A 723 13.64 1.01 38.65
C ARG A 723 12.70 1.80 39.55
N SER A 724 11.70 1.15 40.12
CA SER A 724 10.82 1.75 41.13
C SER A 724 11.64 2.25 42.31
N ARG A 725 11.32 3.45 42.81
CA ARG A 725 11.85 3.97 44.08
C ARG A 725 11.18 3.32 45.30
N ASN A 726 10.11 2.56 45.06
CA ASN A 726 9.28 1.94 46.07
C ASN A 726 9.49 0.41 46.08
N MET A 727 9.71 -0.19 47.26
CA MET A 727 9.83 -1.66 47.37
C MET A 727 8.47 -2.36 47.49
N ASN A 728 7.47 -1.64 48.02
CA ASN A 728 6.12 -2.10 48.25
C ASN A 728 5.15 -1.31 47.38
N PHE A 729 4.00 -1.90 47.02
CA PHE A 729 2.94 -1.23 46.26
C PHE A 729 2.09 -0.33 47.16
N ASP A 730 2.73 0.64 47.82
CA ASP A 730 2.05 1.67 48.61
C ASP A 730 1.23 2.58 47.69
N ALA A 731 -0.07 2.67 47.95
CA ALA A 731 -1.03 3.33 47.08
C ALA A 731 -0.72 4.83 46.86
N HIS A 732 -0.19 5.52 47.86
CA HIS A 732 0.17 6.93 47.75
C HIS A 732 1.47 7.10 46.96
N LEU A 733 2.49 6.29 47.28
CA LEU A 733 3.80 6.39 46.63
C LEU A 733 3.74 5.94 45.17
N VAL A 734 2.88 4.98 44.84
CA VAL A 734 2.60 4.53 43.48
C VAL A 734 2.06 5.68 42.62
N ASP A 735 1.05 6.42 43.08
CA ASP A 735 0.52 7.57 42.34
C ASP A 735 1.52 8.72 42.26
N ALA A 736 2.24 8.99 43.36
CA ALA A 736 3.25 10.05 43.40
C ALA A 736 4.40 9.77 42.41
N GLU A 737 4.82 8.51 42.28
CA GLU A 737 5.87 8.13 41.34
C GLU A 737 5.42 8.30 39.88
N VAL A 738 4.17 7.98 39.55
CA VAL A 738 3.61 8.26 38.21
C VAL A 738 3.59 9.77 37.94
N GLN A 739 3.11 10.57 38.88
CA GLN A 739 3.07 12.04 38.74
C GLN A 739 4.46 12.65 38.52
N ASP A 740 5.49 12.12 39.17
CA ASP A 740 6.86 12.57 38.97
C ASP A 740 7.33 12.35 37.53
N TYR A 741 7.06 11.17 36.95
CA TYR A 741 7.38 10.91 35.55
C TYR A 741 6.52 11.72 34.59
N GLU A 742 5.22 11.92 34.87
CA GLU A 742 4.36 12.80 34.08
C GLU A 742 4.86 14.24 34.02
N ARG A 743 5.48 14.72 35.10
CA ARG A 743 6.05 16.08 35.20
C ARG A 743 7.24 16.27 34.26
N MET A 744 8.01 15.20 34.00
CA MET A 744 9.14 15.24 33.06
C MET A 744 8.69 15.46 31.61
N TYR A 745 7.41 15.27 31.30
CA TYR A 745 6.84 15.40 29.95
C TYR A 745 5.61 16.35 29.95
N PRO A 746 5.78 17.65 30.27
CA PRO A 746 4.65 18.57 30.46
C PRO A 746 3.85 18.84 29.17
N THR A 747 4.45 18.59 28.00
CA THR A 747 3.82 18.81 26.70
C THR A 747 3.07 17.59 26.17
N ALA A 748 3.22 16.40 26.78
CA ALA A 748 2.63 15.16 26.28
C ALA A 748 1.18 14.95 26.75
N TRP A 749 0.41 14.19 25.98
CA TRP A 749 -0.73 13.42 26.50
C TRP A 749 -0.21 12.24 27.31
N LYS A 750 -0.89 11.92 28.41
CA LYS A 750 -0.43 10.93 29.39
C LYS A 750 -1.55 9.97 29.72
N ILE A 751 -1.20 8.70 29.89
CA ILE A 751 -2.08 7.67 30.43
C ILE A 751 -1.24 6.68 31.26
N ALA A 752 -1.78 6.29 32.42
CA ALA A 752 -1.24 5.21 33.22
C ALA A 752 -2.07 3.93 33.00
N LEU A 753 -1.43 2.81 32.63
CA LEU A 753 -2.09 1.51 32.46
C LEU A 753 -1.35 0.42 33.24
N ASN A 754 -2.08 -0.62 33.63
CA ASN A 754 -1.48 -1.85 34.16
C ASN A 754 -1.28 -2.89 33.04
N THR A 755 -0.37 -3.85 33.22
CA THR A 755 -0.12 -4.92 32.25
C THR A 755 -1.34 -5.79 31.85
N PRO A 756 -2.42 -5.93 32.66
CA PRO A 756 -3.65 -6.59 32.23
C PRO A 756 -4.66 -5.65 31.53
N GLU A 757 -4.31 -4.39 31.31
CA GLU A 757 -5.20 -3.39 30.71
C GLU A 757 -4.75 -3.10 29.28
N PHE A 758 -5.65 -3.33 28.32
CA PHE A 758 -5.41 -3.12 26.90
C PHE A 758 -6.25 -1.95 26.42
N LEU A 759 -5.62 -0.86 26.00
CA LEU A 759 -6.30 0.27 25.37
C LEU A 759 -6.67 -0.12 23.94
N VAL A 760 -7.95 -0.08 23.61
CA VAL A 760 -8.47 -0.37 22.28
C VAL A 760 -8.89 0.96 21.66
N HIS A 761 -8.18 1.38 20.61
CA HIS A 761 -8.49 2.59 19.87
C HIS A 761 -7.91 2.50 18.44
N PRO A 762 -8.69 2.83 17.39
CA PRO A 762 -8.26 2.65 16.00
C PRO A 762 -7.06 3.53 15.62
N ASP A 763 -7.08 4.82 15.99
CA ASP A 763 -5.94 5.73 15.79
C ASP A 763 -5.83 6.76 16.92
N LEU A 764 -5.23 6.36 18.04
CA LEU A 764 -5.19 7.18 19.25
C LEU A 764 -4.49 8.52 19.00
N ARG A 765 -3.39 8.50 18.26
CA ARG A 765 -2.53 9.66 18.05
C ARG A 765 -3.23 10.71 17.19
N GLN A 766 -3.93 10.28 16.13
CA GLN A 766 -4.69 11.19 15.29
C GLN A 766 -5.90 11.75 16.05
N ALA A 767 -6.65 10.92 16.78
CA ALA A 767 -7.80 11.38 17.55
C ALA A 767 -7.41 12.46 18.58
N LEU A 768 -6.28 12.30 19.27
CA LEU A 768 -5.78 13.31 20.20
C LEU A 768 -5.32 14.59 19.49
N ALA A 769 -4.72 14.49 18.30
CA ALA A 769 -4.34 15.65 17.49
C ALA A 769 -5.58 16.45 17.03
N ASP A 770 -6.64 15.75 16.59
CA ASP A 770 -7.89 16.39 16.18
C ASP A 770 -8.58 17.07 17.38
N ILE A 771 -8.55 16.43 18.54
CA ILE A 771 -9.04 17.00 19.81
C ILE A 771 -8.31 18.29 20.18
N GLU A 772 -6.98 18.35 19.98
CA GLU A 772 -6.17 19.55 20.25
C GLU A 772 -6.58 20.75 19.40
N LEU A 773 -6.99 20.52 18.15
CA LEU A 773 -7.42 21.56 17.23
C LEU A 773 -8.82 22.09 17.54
N ASN A 774 -9.69 21.24 18.09
CA ASN A 774 -11.13 21.52 18.18
C ASN A 774 -11.63 21.78 19.61
N THR A 775 -10.85 21.46 20.64
CA THR A 775 -11.33 21.51 22.04
C THR A 775 -10.28 22.07 23.00
N SER A 776 -10.76 22.74 24.06
CA SER A 776 -9.91 23.15 25.20
C SER A 776 -9.79 22.07 26.28
N THR A 777 -10.53 20.95 26.14
CA THR A 777 -10.58 19.85 27.09
C THR A 777 -9.18 19.28 27.37
N ILE A 778 -8.86 19.08 28.65
CA ILE A 778 -7.51 18.68 29.07
C ILE A 778 -7.44 17.24 29.60
N ALA A 779 -8.58 16.57 29.76
CA ALA A 779 -8.68 15.20 30.24
C ALA A 779 -9.89 14.50 29.63
N PHE A 780 -9.68 13.25 29.23
CA PHE A 780 -10.69 12.37 28.68
C PHE A 780 -10.77 11.08 29.49
N ARG A 781 -11.99 10.64 29.81
CA ARG A 781 -12.24 9.36 30.47
C ARG A 781 -12.55 8.29 29.44
N LEU A 782 -11.98 7.12 29.64
CA LEU A 782 -12.22 5.93 28.82
C LEU A 782 -13.22 5.00 29.50
N ARG A 783 -14.11 4.41 28.69
CA ARG A 783 -14.95 3.29 29.10
C ARG A 783 -14.10 2.04 29.32
N SER A 784 -14.59 1.08 30.09
CA SER A 784 -13.86 -0.19 30.27
C SER A 784 -14.79 -1.40 30.23
N ILE A 785 -14.28 -2.52 29.75
CA ILE A 785 -14.98 -3.81 29.81
C ILE A 785 -14.10 -4.83 30.51
N THR A 786 -14.72 -5.76 31.23
CA THR A 786 -14.01 -6.87 31.88
C THR A 786 -14.05 -8.11 31.01
N MET A 787 -12.86 -8.61 30.67
CA MET A 787 -12.67 -9.79 29.83
C MET A 787 -12.83 -11.08 30.64
N SER A 788 -13.58 -12.04 30.10
CA SER A 788 -13.90 -13.30 30.76
C SER A 788 -13.42 -14.56 30.03
N GLY A 789 -13.08 -14.45 28.72
CA GLY A 789 -12.22 -15.33 27.91
C GLY A 789 -12.26 -16.87 28.08
N ASN A 790 -12.24 -17.62 26.98
CA ASN A 790 -12.17 -19.09 27.06
C ASN A 790 -10.73 -19.60 27.33
N ASP A 791 -10.45 -19.93 28.60
CA ASP A 791 -9.14 -20.44 29.02
C ASP A 791 -8.86 -21.90 28.63
N SER A 792 -9.84 -22.65 28.12
CA SER A 792 -9.60 -24.02 27.62
C SER A 792 -8.75 -24.04 26.34
N ILE A 793 -8.68 -22.92 25.63
CA ILE A 793 -7.90 -22.78 24.40
C ILE A 793 -6.54 -22.19 24.75
N ALA A 794 -5.47 -22.93 24.48
CA ALA A 794 -4.10 -22.46 24.70
C ALA A 794 -3.82 -21.17 23.90
N LEU A 795 -3.11 -20.23 24.52
CA LEU A 795 -2.72 -18.99 23.84
C LEU A 795 -1.58 -19.26 22.85
N GLN A 796 -1.77 -18.79 21.63
CA GLN A 796 -0.72 -18.60 20.64
C GLN A 796 0.06 -17.34 20.98
N ARG A 797 1.38 -17.48 21.13
CA ARG A 797 2.28 -16.44 21.64
C ARG A 797 2.34 -15.18 20.77
N PHE A 798 2.12 -15.30 19.47
CA PHE A 798 2.27 -14.20 18.51
C PHE A 798 0.95 -13.62 18.00
N SER A 799 -0.18 -14.22 18.37
CA SER A 799 -1.51 -13.71 18.04
C SER A 799 -1.96 -12.70 19.09
N SER A 800 -2.76 -11.70 18.70
CA SER A 800 -3.29 -10.70 19.65
C SER A 800 -4.06 -11.38 20.79
N LEU A 801 -3.85 -10.94 22.03
CA LEU A 801 -4.61 -11.45 23.17
C LEU A 801 -6.11 -11.11 23.02
N LEU A 802 -6.42 -9.93 22.48
CA LEU A 802 -7.80 -9.48 22.25
C LEU A 802 -8.54 -10.30 21.18
N LEU A 803 -7.82 -10.87 20.21
CA LEU A 803 -8.39 -11.83 19.26
C LEU A 803 -8.68 -13.18 19.93
N GLN A 804 -7.75 -13.64 20.77
CA GLN A 804 -7.82 -14.97 21.40
C GLN A 804 -8.73 -15.04 22.62
N ARG A 805 -9.04 -13.89 23.21
CA ARG A 805 -9.86 -13.72 24.41
C ARG A 805 -10.85 -12.57 24.19
N SER A 806 -11.78 -12.76 23.26
CA SER A 806 -12.75 -11.74 22.82
C SER A 806 -14.02 -11.65 23.68
N LEU A 807 -14.24 -12.60 24.60
CA LEU A 807 -15.41 -12.63 25.47
C LEU A 807 -15.29 -11.63 26.62
N TYR A 808 -16.35 -10.85 26.83
CA TYR A 808 -16.45 -9.88 27.92
C TYR A 808 -17.83 -9.95 28.61
N ILE A 809 -17.91 -9.43 29.82
CA ILE A 809 -19.13 -9.40 30.63
C ILE A 809 -20.08 -8.31 30.10
N CYS A 810 -21.34 -8.65 29.81
CA CYS A 810 -22.32 -7.69 29.26
C CYS A 810 -23.69 -7.68 29.96
N ASP A 811 -23.75 -8.06 31.23
CA ASP A 811 -24.97 -8.02 32.04
C ASP A 811 -25.46 -6.57 32.31
N LYS A 812 -26.77 -6.34 32.25
CA LYS A 812 -27.45 -5.06 32.52
C LYS A 812 -27.14 -4.52 33.93
N ASN A 813 -26.88 -5.39 34.90
CA ASN A 813 -26.51 -4.98 36.27
C ASN A 813 -25.03 -4.55 36.41
N ASN A 814 -24.17 -4.88 35.44
CA ASN A 814 -22.75 -4.48 35.37
C ASN A 814 -22.51 -3.38 34.32
N ALA A 815 -23.58 -2.71 33.88
CA ALA A 815 -23.52 -1.55 32.99
C ALA A 815 -22.60 -0.44 33.54
N ALA A 816 -22.39 -0.37 34.87
CA ALA A 816 -21.43 0.53 35.52
C ALA A 816 -20.00 0.44 34.96
N GLU A 817 -19.53 -0.72 34.45
CA GLU A 817 -18.21 -0.78 33.81
C GLU A 817 -18.21 -0.18 32.39
N ILE A 818 -19.27 -0.46 31.63
CA ILE A 818 -19.48 0.00 30.25
C ILE A 818 -19.75 1.51 30.20
N HIS A 819 -20.52 2.05 31.15
CA HIS A 819 -20.79 3.47 31.34
C HIS A 819 -19.75 4.16 32.24
N GLY A 820 -18.72 3.41 32.68
CA GLY A 820 -17.59 3.90 33.46
C GLY A 820 -17.97 4.59 34.77
N GLU A 821 -18.98 4.10 35.48
CA GLU A 821 -19.37 4.54 36.84
C GLU A 821 -18.43 3.98 37.92
N THR A 822 -17.41 3.19 37.55
CA THR A 822 -16.50 2.55 38.51
C THR A 822 -15.29 3.42 38.91
N PRO A 823 -14.79 3.31 40.16
CA PRO A 823 -13.58 3.97 40.66
C PRO A 823 -12.27 3.58 39.93
N ALA A 824 -12.30 2.56 39.06
CA ALA A 824 -11.14 2.02 38.35
C ALA A 824 -11.04 2.54 36.91
N SER A 825 -11.51 3.76 36.65
CA SER A 825 -11.48 4.36 35.32
C SER A 825 -10.08 4.83 34.92
N ARG A 826 -9.82 4.91 33.61
CA ARG A 826 -8.56 5.43 33.06
C ARG A 826 -8.80 6.74 32.34
N TYR A 827 -7.81 7.62 32.47
CA TYR A 827 -7.86 8.97 31.94
C TYR A 827 -6.68 9.22 31.03
N ILE A 828 -6.95 9.83 29.87
CA ILE A 828 -5.93 10.42 29.01
C ILE A 828 -5.95 11.91 29.26
N HIS A 829 -4.83 12.51 29.67
CA HIS A 829 -4.80 13.92 30.05
C HIS A 829 -3.50 14.63 29.69
N ARG A 830 -3.55 15.97 29.74
CA ARG A 830 -2.40 16.87 29.56
C ARG A 830 -2.07 17.70 30.82
N TYR A 831 -2.59 17.31 31.98
CA TYR A 831 -2.20 17.93 33.26
C TYR A 831 -0.68 17.90 33.46
N VAL A 832 -0.13 19.00 33.96
CA VAL A 832 1.23 19.03 34.52
C VAL A 832 1.25 18.34 35.89
N PHE A 833 0.18 18.55 36.67
CA PHE A 833 -0.08 17.89 37.94
C PHE A 833 -1.49 17.28 37.92
N ALA A 834 -1.58 15.98 37.70
CA ALA A 834 -2.86 15.28 37.67
C ALA A 834 -3.38 15.08 39.10
N PRO A 835 -4.58 15.56 39.46
CA PRO A 835 -5.13 15.38 40.80
C PRO A 835 -5.62 13.94 40.99
N TYR A 836 -4.71 12.99 41.23
CA TYR A 836 -5.06 11.58 41.35
C TYR A 836 -5.71 11.21 42.70
N GLN A 837 -6.70 10.34 42.63
CA GLN A 837 -7.25 9.55 43.72
C GLN A 837 -6.27 8.44 44.07
N VAL A 838 -6.06 8.26 45.36
CA VAL A 838 -5.09 7.33 45.94
C VAL A 838 -5.30 5.89 45.46
N GLY A 839 -4.24 5.27 44.95
CA GLY A 839 -4.13 3.87 44.57
C GLY A 839 -4.84 3.46 43.29
N ARG A 840 -5.28 4.42 42.45
CA ARG A 840 -6.11 4.11 41.27
C ARG A 840 -5.77 4.89 40.00
N HIS A 841 -4.85 5.86 40.05
CA HIS A 841 -4.61 6.78 38.93
C HIS A 841 -5.91 7.44 38.40
N GLY A 842 -6.92 7.61 39.25
CA GLY A 842 -8.22 8.19 38.88
C GLY A 842 -8.24 9.69 39.16
N LEU A 843 -8.83 10.54 38.32
CA LEU A 843 -8.87 11.99 38.61
C LEU A 843 -9.88 12.32 39.74
N MET A 844 -9.51 13.20 40.67
CA MET A 844 -10.36 13.67 41.78
C MET A 844 -11.45 14.65 41.32
N ASN A 845 -11.23 15.36 40.20
CA ASN A 845 -12.18 16.33 39.67
C ASN A 845 -13.03 15.74 38.53
N ASN A 846 -14.20 16.35 38.29
CA ASN A 846 -15.07 15.99 37.16
C ASN A 846 -14.78 16.82 35.90
N ASN A 847 -13.59 17.43 35.80
CA ASN A 847 -13.20 18.29 34.68
C ASN A 847 -12.62 17.45 33.53
N TRP A 848 -13.40 16.48 33.07
CA TRP A 848 -13.05 15.58 31.96
C TRP A 848 -14.26 15.36 31.06
N GLN A 849 -14.03 14.92 29.83
CA GLN A 849 -15.07 14.51 28.88
C GLN A 849 -14.92 13.04 28.51
N TRP A 850 -15.96 12.42 27.97
CA TRP A 850 -15.83 11.07 27.41
C TRP A 850 -15.01 11.10 26.13
N LEU A 851 -14.04 10.18 25.99
CA LEU A 851 -13.47 9.93 24.68
C LEU A 851 -14.55 9.25 23.82
N SER A 852 -14.82 9.82 22.65
CA SER A 852 -15.92 9.39 21.77
C SER A 852 -15.68 8.02 21.15
N ILE A 853 -14.42 7.58 21.03
CA ILE A 853 -14.03 6.31 20.44
C ILE A 853 -13.00 5.65 21.36
N GLY A 854 -13.02 4.32 21.41
CA GLY A 854 -12.08 3.52 22.19
C GLY A 854 -12.49 3.24 23.63
N PHE A 855 -11.84 2.22 24.22
CA PHE A 855 -12.14 1.70 25.55
C PHE A 855 -10.93 0.92 26.13
N ILE A 856 -10.99 0.56 27.42
CA ILE A 856 -10.02 -0.32 28.07
C ILE A 856 -10.60 -1.73 28.22
N ALA A 857 -9.97 -2.73 27.61
CA ALA A 857 -10.22 -4.13 27.89
C ALA A 857 -9.40 -4.58 29.12
N LYS A 858 -10.08 -4.99 30.18
CA LYS A 858 -9.45 -5.40 31.45
C LYS A 858 -9.41 -6.92 31.58
N PHE A 859 -8.21 -7.48 31.55
CA PHE A 859 -7.96 -8.92 31.73
C PHE A 859 -7.89 -9.27 33.23
N VAL A 860 -9.06 -9.29 33.88
CA VAL A 860 -9.17 -9.48 35.35
C VAL A 860 -9.28 -10.96 35.75
N PHE A 861 -9.85 -11.80 34.88
CA PHE A 861 -10.17 -13.20 35.16
C PHE A 861 -9.63 -14.20 34.13
N THR A 862 -9.06 -13.71 33.03
CA THR A 862 -8.46 -14.47 31.92
C THR A 862 -7.24 -13.70 31.42
N PRO A 863 -6.17 -14.34 30.93
CA PRO A 863 -5.94 -15.78 30.86
C PRO A 863 -5.62 -16.42 32.22
N TRP A 864 -6.02 -17.68 32.37
CA TRP A 864 -5.85 -18.45 33.60
C TRP A 864 -4.87 -19.62 33.43
N PRO A 865 -4.01 -19.90 34.43
CA PRO A 865 -3.94 -19.31 35.78
C PRO A 865 -3.07 -18.05 35.92
N GLU A 866 -2.62 -17.45 34.83
CA GLU A 866 -1.57 -16.42 34.84
C GLU A 866 -1.99 -15.14 35.55
N ILE A 867 -3.23 -14.67 35.34
CA ILE A 867 -3.74 -13.47 36.03
C ILE A 867 -3.80 -13.66 37.55
N ILE A 868 -4.03 -14.87 38.05
CA ILE A 868 -4.01 -15.13 39.49
C ILE A 868 -2.60 -15.10 40.05
N LYS A 869 -1.65 -15.75 39.37
CA LYS A 869 -0.25 -15.75 39.81
C LYS A 869 0.24 -14.30 39.99
N ARG A 870 -0.15 -13.43 39.06
CA ARG A 870 0.05 -11.99 39.15
C ARG A 870 -0.59 -11.35 40.39
N LYS A 871 -1.87 -11.63 40.67
CA LYS A 871 -2.54 -11.03 41.84
C LYS A 871 -1.91 -11.49 43.16
N LEU A 872 -1.59 -12.78 43.27
CA LEU A 872 -0.99 -13.38 44.46
C LEU A 872 0.43 -12.86 44.73
N GLN A 873 1.25 -12.65 43.70
CA GLN A 873 2.58 -12.07 43.93
C GLN A 873 2.52 -10.61 44.40
N ILE A 874 1.59 -9.80 43.88
CA ILE A 874 1.42 -8.40 44.30
C ILE A 874 0.92 -8.33 45.75
N HIS A 875 0.01 -9.24 46.15
CA HIS A 875 -0.51 -9.33 47.52
C HIS A 875 0.60 -9.28 48.57
N THR A 876 1.70 -10.02 48.34
CA THR A 876 2.84 -10.11 49.28
C THR A 876 3.63 -8.80 49.47
N ARG A 877 3.36 -7.79 48.65
CA ARG A 877 4.07 -6.50 48.63
C ARG A 877 3.16 -5.31 48.94
N ILE A 878 1.93 -5.55 49.36
CA ILE A 878 1.03 -4.48 49.81
C ILE A 878 1.35 -4.15 51.28
N PRO A 879 1.60 -2.88 51.63
CA PRO A 879 1.81 -2.49 53.01
C PRO A 879 0.62 -2.88 53.91
N ALA A 880 0.90 -3.23 55.17
CA ALA A 880 -0.14 -3.52 56.15
C ALA A 880 -1.08 -2.32 56.37
N SER A 881 -0.55 -1.10 56.35
CA SER A 881 -1.32 0.15 56.46
C SER A 881 -2.38 0.28 55.36
N ASP A 882 -2.02 -0.07 54.13
CA ASP A 882 -2.92 0.00 52.97
C ASP A 882 -3.97 -1.08 53.04
N SER A 883 -3.57 -2.28 53.47
CA SER A 883 -4.49 -3.41 53.67
C SER A 883 -5.57 -3.08 54.71
N ILE A 884 -5.19 -2.45 55.83
CA ILE A 884 -6.11 -2.01 56.87
C ILE A 884 -7.08 -0.94 56.35
N ARG A 885 -6.61 -0.05 55.46
CA ARG A 885 -7.41 1.02 54.86
C ARG A 885 -8.25 0.56 53.66
N GLY A 886 -8.20 -0.72 53.29
CA GLY A 886 -8.88 -1.26 52.11
C GLY A 886 -8.29 -0.79 50.78
N LEU A 887 -7.11 -0.18 50.79
CA LEU A 887 -6.39 0.23 49.59
C LEU A 887 -5.76 -1.02 48.94
N GLY A 888 -5.81 -1.10 47.61
CA GLY A 888 -5.33 -2.30 46.90
C GLY A 888 -6.21 -3.54 47.04
N GLY A 889 -7.46 -3.43 47.55
CA GLY A 889 -8.34 -4.57 47.88
C GLY A 889 -8.53 -5.67 46.81
N HIS A 890 -8.36 -5.36 45.53
CA HIS A 890 -8.38 -6.34 44.43
C HIS A 890 -7.20 -7.32 44.42
N HIS A 891 -6.17 -7.04 45.22
CA HIS A 891 -5.00 -7.87 45.48
C HIS A 891 -5.04 -8.50 46.89
N ILE A 892 -6.01 -8.16 47.73
CA ILE A 892 -6.16 -8.66 49.10
C ILE A 892 -7.21 -9.78 49.12
N VAL A 893 -7.05 -10.73 48.21
CA VAL A 893 -7.96 -11.87 48.03
C VAL A 893 -7.14 -13.14 47.86
N ASN A 894 -7.54 -14.22 48.52
CA ASN A 894 -6.84 -15.49 48.44
C ASN A 894 -7.23 -16.29 47.18
N LEU A 895 -6.54 -17.41 46.94
CA LEU A 895 -6.73 -18.24 45.74
C LEU A 895 -8.17 -18.77 45.61
N ASP A 896 -8.78 -19.20 46.72
CA ASP A 896 -10.14 -19.76 46.72
C ASP A 896 -11.18 -18.67 46.40
N GLN A 897 -11.03 -17.48 46.99
CA GLN A 897 -11.87 -16.32 46.69
C GLN A 897 -11.78 -15.91 45.22
N LEU A 898 -10.57 -15.86 44.66
CA LEU A 898 -10.36 -15.52 43.25
C LEU A 898 -10.94 -16.59 42.30
N THR A 899 -10.83 -17.86 42.67
CA THR A 899 -11.40 -18.99 41.90
C THR A 899 -12.92 -18.94 41.92
N ASN A 900 -13.53 -18.67 43.08
CA ASN A 900 -14.97 -18.49 43.20
C ASN A 900 -15.46 -17.27 42.39
N GLN A 901 -14.74 -16.15 42.45
CA GLN A 901 -15.05 -14.98 41.63
C GLN A 901 -15.02 -15.31 40.14
N LYS A 902 -13.96 -15.99 39.66
CA LYS A 902 -13.89 -16.41 38.25
C LYS A 902 -15.06 -17.31 37.86
N ASN A 903 -15.36 -18.32 38.67
CA ASN A 903 -16.46 -19.26 38.40
C ASN A 903 -17.81 -18.55 38.33
N ASN A 904 -18.03 -17.55 39.17
CA ASN A 904 -19.23 -16.70 39.12
C ASN A 904 -19.28 -15.87 37.84
N ILE A 905 -18.15 -15.28 37.43
CA ILE A 905 -18.04 -14.47 36.21
C ILE A 905 -18.26 -15.32 34.94
N GLN A 906 -17.84 -16.58 34.94
CA GLN A 906 -18.13 -17.52 33.85
C GLN A 906 -19.61 -17.88 33.73
N ARG A 907 -20.41 -17.68 34.79
CA ARG A 907 -21.86 -17.90 34.79
C ARG A 907 -22.67 -16.63 34.44
N THR A 908 -22.04 -15.45 34.46
CA THR A 908 -22.66 -14.17 34.07
C THR A 908 -22.84 -14.10 32.55
N PRO A 909 -23.90 -13.45 32.02
CA PRO A 909 -24.05 -13.20 30.59
C PRO A 909 -22.80 -12.56 29.94
N GLN A 910 -22.37 -13.14 28.83
CA GLN A 910 -21.16 -12.72 28.10
C GLN A 910 -21.51 -12.33 26.67
N CYS A 911 -20.74 -11.39 26.15
CA CYS A 911 -20.80 -10.96 24.76
C CYS A 911 -19.43 -11.22 24.11
N ASP A 912 -19.45 -11.43 22.79
CA ASP A 912 -18.25 -11.67 22.01
C ASP A 912 -17.98 -10.46 21.11
N LEU A 913 -16.80 -9.84 21.24
CA LEU A 913 -16.41 -8.67 20.45
C LEU A 913 -16.39 -8.93 18.92
N ARG A 914 -16.42 -10.21 18.51
CA ARG A 914 -16.48 -10.62 17.10
C ARG A 914 -17.88 -10.52 16.47
N ASN A 915 -18.94 -10.47 17.28
CA ASN A 915 -20.32 -10.59 16.81
C ASN A 915 -21.02 -9.22 16.71
N TYR A 916 -21.04 -8.65 15.50
CA TYR A 916 -21.58 -7.30 15.26
C TYR A 916 -23.12 -7.21 15.16
N THR A 917 -23.83 -8.33 14.93
CA THR A 917 -25.19 -8.31 14.36
C THR A 917 -26.38 -8.29 15.34
N ALA A 918 -26.20 -8.06 16.65
CA ALA A 918 -27.32 -8.09 17.60
C ALA A 918 -27.07 -7.30 18.90
N ILE A 919 -26.77 -6.01 18.81
CA ILE A 919 -26.39 -5.20 19.97
C ILE A 919 -27.05 -3.83 19.95
N SER A 920 -27.23 -3.20 21.12
CA SER A 920 -27.75 -1.84 21.24
C SER A 920 -26.81 -0.83 20.55
N ASP A 921 -27.36 0.32 20.13
CA ASP A 921 -26.58 1.41 19.52
C ASP A 921 -25.36 1.82 20.37
N GLU A 922 -25.48 1.74 21.70
CA GLU A 922 -24.39 2.05 22.65
C GLU A 922 -23.23 1.05 22.61
N LEU A 923 -23.49 -0.24 22.35
CA LEU A 923 -22.46 -1.29 22.30
C LEU A 923 -21.77 -1.38 20.94
N MET A 924 -22.41 -0.87 19.87
CA MET A 924 -21.81 -0.85 18.53
C MET A 924 -20.45 -0.13 18.51
N MET A 925 -20.28 0.92 19.30
CA MET A 925 -19.02 1.67 19.36
C MET A 925 -17.85 0.82 19.90
N ILE A 926 -18.10 -0.03 20.91
CA ILE A 926 -17.08 -0.92 21.48
C ILE A 926 -16.66 -1.98 20.46
N HIS A 927 -17.65 -2.60 19.80
CA HIS A 927 -17.40 -3.63 18.78
C HIS A 927 -16.70 -3.04 17.55
N ARG A 928 -17.13 -1.87 17.09
CA ARG A 928 -16.47 -1.14 16.00
C ARG A 928 -15.04 -0.77 16.37
N SER A 929 -14.82 -0.20 17.56
CA SER A 929 -13.46 0.15 18.02
C SER A 929 -12.57 -1.08 18.09
N TRP A 930 -13.10 -2.22 18.56
CA TRP A 930 -12.35 -3.48 18.58
C TRP A 930 -12.01 -3.96 17.18
N GLN A 931 -12.98 -4.01 16.27
CA GLN A 931 -12.77 -4.43 14.88
C GLN A 931 -11.71 -3.56 14.22
N GLU A 932 -11.86 -2.24 14.24
CA GLU A 932 -10.91 -1.30 13.62
C GLU A 932 -9.52 -1.27 14.29
N THR A 933 -9.38 -1.75 15.53
CA THR A 933 -8.08 -1.79 16.22
C THR A 933 -7.37 -3.13 16.06
N VAL A 934 -8.13 -4.22 16.15
CA VAL A 934 -7.63 -5.58 16.39
C VAL A 934 -7.74 -6.46 15.13
N ASP A 935 -8.73 -6.19 14.27
CA ASP A 935 -8.96 -6.90 13.00
C ASP A 935 -9.42 -5.90 11.88
N PRO A 936 -8.56 -4.91 11.52
CA PRO A 936 -8.91 -3.78 10.67
C PRO A 936 -9.11 -4.08 9.18
#